data_AF-A0A942Z4T4-F1
#
_entry.id   AF-A0A942Z4T4-F1
#
_cell.length_a   1.000
_cell.length_b   1.000
_cell.length_c   1.000
_cell.angle_alpha   90.00
_cell.angle_beta   90.00
_cell.angle_gamma   90.00
#
_symmetry.space_group_name_H-M   'P 1'
#
loop_
_entity.id
_entity.type
_entity.pdbx_description
1 polymer ?
#
loop_
_entity_poly.entity_id
_entity_poly.type
_entity_poly.pdbx_seq_one_letter_code
_entity_poly.pdbx_strand_id
1 'polypeptide(L)'
;MLTRRTYDRLSSAQKGLVTNLELLEKAEAQIVKLWIDGAEVVTLVDEGLVGVLQEEYDALKPAQKTFVTNADKLDQLEAKLEALALKKDKNFAKAKEVQAVIDQMQVLGYADKASAKAARAAYDELTGDQKAMITNYGLLKDAENKIANWEGNPQVHKAPDNIAYAGTRSSDYGVNGQWLGTEDWQHITDQMDGYFPGAQPTYVWIIGRLNTSVGVGGVRLEFEQPNDGVDYAAQNISFGPPTKSGHLSHEEYLEYFDKHGIKVFLQVESGFADMKTLMDLIFKKYGHHESVVGFGVDVEWYYGVSEDAGLPVTDAMAQDWDEHLKSINKDYRMFLKHYNHRWLPPTYRGDILFCDDSQSIGSIDGEVKGMYEDSMGFIPEFKAWADHFYPNEVLYQIGYRPDAMWYYTLDKPVIQDLGERLAEVTRQNLGIAWVDFTIKDPLTFPALFKADSEVVSAVNTLVGYLRGSGNNMVGKRFTVGEATLTDALYVARIREVVDSLTETQRGLLNQSYLTNLVNLEPEAVDIRIANLDISKLKIKDKEKVADIRATYNALTAAQKAQVTKLSHLEASERALAAIKVDESGTALADLIALLDHFVATGDVNGPSINQLSNGLDQVRHHLNAGRIKQAVQHLEQFRSHMNKPPQSKNVSDKVKGSLKLQVDSLNKRLSK
;
A
#
# COMPACT_ATOMS: atom_id res chain seq x y z
N MET A 1 29.61 12.57 23.62
CA MET A 1 28.35 12.62 24.40
C MET A 1 28.50 12.33 25.90
N LEU A 2 29.01 11.18 26.35
CA LEU A 2 29.11 10.87 27.80
C LEU A 2 30.02 11.87 28.55
N THR A 3 31.17 12.21 27.99
CA THR A 3 32.13 13.16 28.58
C THR A 3 31.55 14.58 28.74
N ARG A 4 30.74 15.06 27.78
CA ARG A 4 30.03 16.35 27.85
C ARG A 4 29.00 16.37 28.97
N ARG A 5 28.16 15.33 29.06
CA ARG A 5 27.18 15.18 30.16
C ARG A 5 27.84 15.21 31.53
N THR A 6 29.02 14.61 31.67
CA THR A 6 29.81 14.65 32.92
C THR A 6 30.37 16.04 33.19
N TYR A 7 30.90 16.73 32.18
CA TYR A 7 31.38 18.11 32.29
C TYR A 7 30.25 19.07 32.69
N ASP A 8 29.06 18.95 32.09
CA ASP A 8 27.96 19.87 32.32
C ASP A 8 27.40 19.82 33.75
N ARG A 9 27.51 18.65 34.39
CA ARG A 9 27.14 18.41 35.79
C ARG A 9 28.12 18.99 36.81
N LEU A 10 29.30 19.44 36.39
CA LEU A 10 30.25 20.11 37.26
C LEU A 10 29.72 21.48 37.69
N SER A 11 29.93 21.83 38.95
CA SER A 11 29.72 23.20 39.43
C SER A 11 30.66 24.18 38.72
N SER A 12 30.35 25.49 38.75
CA SER A 12 31.20 26.51 38.13
C SER A 12 32.66 26.45 38.62
N ALA A 13 32.87 26.15 39.91
CA ALA A 13 34.21 25.99 40.48
C ALA A 13 34.93 24.75 39.92
N GLN A 14 34.23 23.63 39.76
CA GLN A 14 34.80 22.40 39.19
C GLN A 14 35.08 22.53 37.69
N LYS A 15 34.21 23.22 36.93
CA LYS A 15 34.46 23.54 35.51
C LYS A 15 35.74 24.36 35.33
N GLY A 16 36.01 25.30 36.24
CA GLY A 16 37.24 26.09 36.26
C GLY A 16 38.53 25.27 36.50
N LEU A 17 38.43 24.02 36.96
CA LEU A 17 39.57 23.12 37.17
C LEU A 17 39.82 22.18 35.97
N VAL A 18 38.94 22.16 34.97
CA VAL A 18 39.07 21.30 33.80
C VAL A 18 40.08 21.91 32.82
N THR A 19 41.26 21.30 32.71
CA THR A 19 42.37 21.83 31.88
C THR A 19 42.34 21.35 30.43
N ASN A 20 41.54 20.33 30.11
CA ASN A 20 41.45 19.69 28.80
C ASN A 20 40.09 19.92 28.11
N LEU A 21 39.37 20.99 28.46
CA LEU A 21 38.08 21.32 27.85
C LEU A 21 38.19 21.47 26.32
N GLU A 22 39.28 22.03 25.82
CA GLU A 22 39.52 22.17 24.38
C GLU A 22 39.61 20.82 23.65
N LEU A 23 40.13 19.77 24.31
CA LEU A 23 40.16 18.42 23.74
C LEU A 23 38.75 17.84 23.60
N LEU A 24 37.89 18.07 24.61
CA LEU A 24 36.47 17.71 24.54
C LEU A 24 35.76 18.49 23.43
N GLU A 25 36.00 19.79 23.35
CA GLU A 25 35.38 20.67 22.35
C GLU A 25 35.81 20.32 20.91
N LYS A 26 37.09 19.96 20.71
CA LYS A 26 37.61 19.43 19.43
C LYS A 26 37.01 18.08 19.09
N ALA A 27 36.90 17.17 20.06
CA ALA A 27 36.33 15.85 19.82
C ALA A 27 34.86 15.94 19.38
N GLU A 28 34.08 16.83 19.97
CA GLU A 28 32.69 17.09 19.57
C GLU A 28 32.58 17.64 18.15
N ALA A 29 33.38 18.65 17.81
CA ALA A 29 33.40 19.18 16.46
C ALA A 29 33.88 18.14 15.43
N GLN A 30 34.83 17.28 15.80
CA GLN A 30 35.31 16.20 14.95
C GLN A 30 34.22 15.14 14.68
N ILE A 31 33.33 14.87 15.64
CA ILE A 31 32.18 13.97 15.43
C ILE A 31 31.25 14.57 14.37
N VAL A 32 30.85 15.83 14.53
CA VAL A 32 29.99 16.53 13.55
C VAL A 32 30.67 16.57 12.18
N LYS A 33 31.97 16.89 12.13
CA LYS A 33 32.77 16.83 10.89
C LYS A 33 32.68 15.45 10.22
N LEU A 34 32.85 14.36 10.97
CA LEU A 34 32.79 13.00 10.43
C LEU A 34 31.39 12.64 9.94
N TRP A 35 30.35 13.07 10.65
CA TRP A 35 28.96 12.88 10.23
C TRP A 35 28.67 13.61 8.92
N ILE A 36 29.09 14.88 8.81
CA ILE A 36 28.98 15.65 7.56
C ILE A 36 29.80 14.97 6.45
N ASP A 37 31.05 14.57 6.72
CA ASP A 37 31.93 13.91 5.75
C ASP A 37 31.32 12.60 5.20
N GLY A 38 30.64 11.83 6.05
CA GLY A 38 29.98 10.58 5.68
C GLY A 38 28.56 10.72 5.13
N ALA A 39 27.93 11.88 5.26
CA ALA A 39 26.54 12.09 4.85
C ALA A 39 26.38 12.08 3.32
N GLU A 40 25.27 11.51 2.87
CA GLU A 40 24.86 11.48 1.47
C GLU A 40 23.34 11.58 1.42
N VAL A 41 22.81 12.42 0.52
CA VAL A 41 21.38 12.49 0.21
C VAL A 41 21.17 11.73 -1.10
N VAL A 42 20.41 10.64 -1.02
CA VAL A 42 20.12 9.74 -2.15
C VAL A 42 18.66 9.84 -2.56
N THR A 43 17.76 10.04 -1.60
CA THR A 43 16.30 10.08 -1.77
C THR A 43 15.69 11.24 -0.99
N LEU A 44 14.40 11.52 -1.19
CA LEU A 44 13.70 12.53 -0.40
C LEU A 44 13.50 12.13 1.07
N VAL A 45 13.53 10.83 1.39
CA VAL A 45 13.50 10.34 2.79
C VAL A 45 14.70 10.84 3.59
N ASP A 46 15.79 11.24 2.91
CA ASP A 46 16.98 11.79 3.56
C ASP A 46 16.80 13.25 4.02
N GLU A 47 15.61 13.87 3.89
CA GLU A 47 15.40 15.25 4.35
C GLU A 47 15.69 15.43 5.84
N GLY A 48 15.29 14.46 6.68
CA GLY A 48 15.58 14.46 8.11
C GLY A 48 17.08 14.43 8.43
N LEU A 49 17.91 13.82 7.58
CA LEU A 49 19.37 13.78 7.76
C LEU A 49 19.98 15.18 7.68
N VAL A 50 19.58 15.97 6.68
CA VAL A 50 20.17 17.31 6.47
C VAL A 50 19.81 18.21 7.64
N GLY A 51 18.55 18.17 8.09
CA GLY A 51 18.07 18.91 9.26
C GLY A 51 18.87 18.56 10.53
N VAL A 52 19.04 17.28 10.85
CA VAL A 52 19.82 16.84 12.02
C VAL A 52 21.28 17.31 11.93
N LEU A 53 21.91 17.21 10.75
CA LEU A 53 23.29 17.65 10.59
C LEU A 53 23.45 19.18 10.76
N GLN A 54 22.47 19.95 10.28
CA GLN A 54 22.44 21.41 10.48
C GLN A 54 22.21 21.77 11.94
N GLU A 55 21.27 21.12 12.64
CA GLU A 55 21.03 21.34 14.07
C GLU A 55 22.28 21.02 14.91
N GLU A 56 22.93 19.89 14.65
CA GLU A 56 24.15 19.48 15.36
C GLU A 56 25.33 20.42 15.07
N TYR A 57 25.48 20.89 13.83
CA TYR A 57 26.45 21.92 13.50
C TYR A 57 26.15 23.25 14.18
N ASP A 58 24.88 23.67 14.23
CA ASP A 58 24.46 24.93 14.83
C ASP A 58 24.52 24.95 16.36
N ALA A 59 24.39 23.78 16.99
CA ALA A 59 24.62 23.61 18.42
C ALA A 59 26.09 23.82 18.83
N LEU A 60 27.05 23.75 17.89
CA LEU A 60 28.46 23.99 18.18
C LEU A 60 28.74 25.46 18.50
N LYS A 61 29.59 25.71 19.50
CA LYS A 61 30.09 27.06 19.81
C LYS A 61 30.89 27.63 18.63
N PRO A 62 31.02 28.97 18.50
CA PRO A 62 31.83 29.59 17.45
C PRO A 62 33.27 29.05 17.34
N ALA A 63 33.93 28.78 18.47
CA ALA A 63 35.26 28.17 18.49
C ALA A 63 35.26 26.73 17.95
N GLN A 64 34.21 25.96 18.24
CA GLN A 64 34.07 24.57 17.79
C GLN A 64 33.80 24.47 16.28
N LYS A 65 32.98 25.38 15.75
CA LYS A 65 32.69 25.45 14.30
C LYS A 65 33.97 25.59 13.46
N THR A 66 35.03 26.21 13.97
CA THR A 66 36.33 26.32 13.27
C THR A 66 37.03 24.97 13.02
N PHE A 67 36.67 23.91 13.75
CA PHE A 67 37.21 22.57 13.55
C PHE A 67 36.40 21.75 12.53
N VAL A 68 35.23 22.21 12.11
CA VAL A 68 34.38 21.55 11.09
C VAL A 68 34.69 22.15 9.72
N THR A 69 35.84 21.76 9.16
CA THR A 69 36.40 22.37 7.94
C THR A 69 35.66 22.02 6.64
N ASN A 70 34.58 21.23 6.74
CA ASN A 70 33.78 20.67 5.65
C ASN A 70 32.29 21.09 5.74
N ALA A 71 31.98 22.14 6.51
CA ALA A 71 30.60 22.58 6.72
C ALA A 71 29.91 23.04 5.42
N ASP A 72 30.66 23.40 4.37
CA ASP A 72 30.16 23.70 3.03
C ASP A 72 29.45 22.51 2.37
N LYS A 73 29.72 21.28 2.83
CA LYS A 73 28.99 20.09 2.39
C LYS A 73 27.52 20.11 2.83
N LEU A 74 27.16 20.82 3.90
CA LEU A 74 25.74 20.99 4.29
C LEU A 74 24.95 21.69 3.18
N ASP A 75 25.47 22.79 2.64
CA ASP A 75 24.86 23.51 1.52
C ASP A 75 24.75 22.62 0.26
N GLN A 76 25.74 21.74 0.04
CA GLN A 76 25.71 20.78 -1.07
C GLN A 76 24.64 19.70 -0.88
N LEU A 77 24.41 19.23 0.35
CA LEU A 77 23.37 18.25 0.68
C LEU A 77 21.98 18.88 0.55
N GLU A 78 21.82 20.12 1.02
CA GLU A 78 20.58 20.90 0.87
C GLU A 78 20.25 21.14 -0.61
N ALA A 79 21.22 21.59 -1.42
CA ALA A 79 21.03 21.75 -2.86
C ALA A 79 20.68 20.43 -3.58
N LYS A 80 21.22 19.29 -3.12
CA LYS A 80 20.83 17.97 -3.63
C LYS A 80 19.39 17.63 -3.27
N LEU A 81 18.96 17.89 -2.03
CA LEU A 81 17.59 17.65 -1.58
C LEU A 81 16.59 18.50 -2.38
N GLU A 82 16.88 19.79 -2.59
CA GLU A 82 16.08 20.68 -3.44
C GLU A 82 15.98 20.15 -4.89
N ALA A 83 17.08 19.65 -5.45
CA ALA A 83 17.08 19.07 -6.79
C ALA A 83 16.22 17.80 -6.87
N LEU A 84 16.23 16.96 -5.82
CA LEU A 84 15.35 15.79 -5.71
C LEU A 84 13.88 16.20 -5.58
N ALA A 85 13.57 17.24 -4.80
CA ALA A 85 12.21 17.76 -4.66
C ALA A 85 11.68 18.27 -6.01
N LEU A 86 12.48 19.05 -6.74
CA LEU A 86 12.13 19.51 -8.09
C LEU A 86 11.97 18.35 -9.09
N LYS A 87 12.78 17.28 -8.96
CA LYS A 87 12.62 16.07 -9.79
C LYS A 87 11.30 15.38 -9.47
N LYS A 88 10.96 15.24 -8.19
CA LYS A 88 9.70 14.66 -7.73
C LYS A 88 8.51 15.45 -8.25
N ASP A 89 8.50 16.77 -8.12
CA ASP A 89 7.40 17.63 -8.61
C ASP A 89 7.19 17.50 -10.12
N LYS A 90 8.27 17.44 -10.90
CA LYS A 90 8.20 17.22 -12.35
C LYS A 90 7.65 15.84 -12.69
N ASN A 91 8.09 14.81 -11.97
CA ASN A 91 7.57 13.45 -12.14
C ASN A 91 6.08 13.38 -11.78
N PHE A 92 5.68 14.01 -10.68
CA PHE A 92 4.31 14.06 -10.21
C PHE A 92 3.41 14.78 -11.22
N ALA A 93 3.82 15.95 -11.72
CA ALA A 93 3.08 16.66 -12.77
C ALA A 93 2.88 15.79 -14.01
N LYS A 94 3.94 15.08 -14.45
CA LYS A 94 3.85 14.18 -15.61
C LYS A 94 2.94 12.97 -15.36
N ALA A 95 3.00 12.41 -14.16
CA ALA A 95 2.11 11.32 -13.75
C ALA A 95 0.65 11.79 -13.76
N LYS A 96 0.35 12.99 -13.23
CA LYS A 96 -1.01 13.57 -13.23
C LYS A 96 -1.55 13.84 -14.63
N GLU A 97 -0.71 14.21 -15.60
CA GLU A 97 -1.12 14.30 -17.01
C GLU A 97 -1.62 12.95 -17.55
N VAL A 98 -0.87 11.87 -17.32
CA VAL A 98 -1.23 10.52 -17.80
C VAL A 98 -2.40 9.94 -16.99
N GLN A 99 -2.44 10.19 -15.69
CA GLN A 99 -3.56 9.85 -14.83
C GLN A 99 -4.84 10.50 -15.35
N ALA A 100 -4.82 11.76 -15.79
CA ALA A 100 -5.95 12.42 -16.42
C ALA A 100 -6.36 11.77 -17.75
N VAL A 101 -5.41 11.23 -18.53
CA VAL A 101 -5.72 10.45 -19.76
C VAL A 101 -6.45 9.15 -19.39
N ILE A 102 -5.99 8.43 -18.37
CA ILE A 102 -6.63 7.21 -17.86
C ILE A 102 -8.02 7.54 -17.26
N ASP A 103 -8.14 8.63 -16.51
CA ASP A 103 -9.41 9.11 -15.95
C ASP A 103 -10.38 9.57 -17.03
N GLN A 104 -9.90 10.01 -18.19
CA GLN A 104 -10.75 10.33 -19.34
C GLN A 104 -11.01 9.13 -20.24
N MET A 105 -10.31 8.01 -20.07
CA MET A 105 -10.51 6.82 -20.88
C MET A 105 -11.95 6.32 -20.76
N GLN A 106 -12.57 6.03 -21.90
CA GLN A 106 -13.94 5.52 -21.94
C GLN A 106 -14.00 4.35 -22.92
N VAL A 107 -14.30 3.17 -22.39
CA VAL A 107 -14.43 1.93 -23.15
C VAL A 107 -15.81 1.35 -22.85
N LEU A 108 -16.83 1.83 -23.57
CA LEU A 108 -18.21 1.33 -23.44
C LEU A 108 -18.48 0.13 -24.35
N GLY A 109 -17.71 0.03 -25.44
CA GLY A 109 -17.80 -1.03 -26.43
C GLY A 109 -16.47 -1.27 -27.16
N TYR A 110 -16.44 -2.31 -28.00
CA TYR A 110 -15.22 -2.68 -28.73
C TYR A 110 -14.72 -1.59 -29.67
N ALA A 111 -15.62 -0.80 -30.24
CA ALA A 111 -15.25 0.32 -31.11
C ALA A 111 -14.40 1.38 -30.37
N ASP A 112 -14.50 1.48 -29.04
CA ASP A 112 -13.78 2.43 -28.22
C ASP A 112 -12.35 1.98 -27.86
N LYS A 113 -11.90 0.80 -28.30
CA LYS A 113 -10.59 0.23 -27.93
C LYS A 113 -9.40 1.16 -28.18
N ALA A 114 -9.52 2.10 -29.12
CA ALA A 114 -8.51 3.12 -29.39
C ALA A 114 -8.24 4.02 -28.17
N SER A 115 -9.25 4.29 -27.33
CA SER A 115 -9.09 5.08 -26.10
C SER A 115 -8.19 4.37 -25.09
N ALA A 116 -8.33 3.05 -24.92
CA ALA A 116 -7.45 2.27 -24.05
C ALA A 116 -6.04 2.17 -24.62
N LYS A 117 -5.90 1.99 -25.94
CA LYS A 117 -4.59 1.97 -26.59
C LYS A 117 -3.83 3.29 -26.42
N ALA A 118 -4.53 4.43 -26.49
CA ALA A 118 -3.92 5.74 -26.24
C ALA A 118 -3.48 5.90 -24.77
N ALA A 119 -4.33 5.47 -23.82
CA ALA A 119 -3.99 5.49 -22.40
C ALA A 119 -2.79 4.57 -22.08
N ARG A 120 -2.75 3.36 -22.65
CA ARG A 120 -1.62 2.44 -22.57
C ARG A 120 -0.34 3.05 -23.13
N ALA A 121 -0.39 3.63 -24.34
CA ALA A 121 0.78 4.28 -24.93
C ALA A 121 1.32 5.42 -24.04
N ALA A 122 0.43 6.27 -23.51
CA ALA A 122 0.81 7.35 -22.60
C ALA A 122 1.42 6.82 -21.29
N TYR A 123 0.89 5.72 -20.74
CA TYR A 123 1.45 5.07 -19.57
C TYR A 123 2.81 4.42 -19.85
N ASP A 124 2.98 3.78 -21.00
CA ASP A 124 4.22 3.08 -21.35
C ASP A 124 5.39 4.05 -21.57
N GLU A 125 5.11 5.29 -21.97
CA GLU A 125 6.09 6.38 -22.08
C GLU A 125 6.61 6.90 -20.72
N LEU A 126 5.92 6.61 -19.62
CA LEU A 126 6.33 7.03 -18.28
C LEU A 126 7.59 6.31 -17.80
N THR A 127 8.44 7.03 -17.07
CA THR A 127 9.55 6.42 -16.32
C THR A 127 9.04 5.58 -15.15
N GLY A 128 9.90 4.72 -14.58
CA GLY A 128 9.53 3.93 -13.40
C GLY A 128 9.07 4.80 -12.22
N ASP A 129 9.77 5.91 -11.95
CA ASP A 129 9.43 6.87 -10.89
C ASP A 129 8.07 7.54 -11.15
N GLN A 130 7.77 7.87 -12.41
CA GLN A 130 6.48 8.46 -12.79
C GLN A 130 5.35 7.44 -12.71
N LYS A 131 5.61 6.20 -13.14
CA LYS A 131 4.64 5.10 -13.00
C LYS A 131 4.29 4.89 -11.54
N ALA A 132 5.23 5.02 -10.59
CA ALA A 132 4.99 4.89 -9.15
C ALA A 132 3.89 5.84 -8.64
N MET A 133 3.77 7.03 -9.24
CA MET A 133 2.79 8.05 -8.86
C MET A 133 1.42 7.90 -9.53
N ILE A 134 1.21 6.88 -10.38
CA ILE A 134 -0.11 6.61 -10.99
C ILE A 134 -0.98 5.83 -10.01
N THR A 135 -2.12 6.42 -9.65
CA THR A 135 -3.05 5.85 -8.65
C THR A 135 -4.24 5.13 -9.27
N ASN A 136 -4.52 5.38 -10.55
CA ASN A 136 -5.69 4.86 -11.26
C ASN A 136 -5.35 3.78 -12.31
N TYR A 137 -4.18 3.15 -12.23
CA TYR A 137 -3.74 2.13 -13.19
C TYR A 137 -4.70 0.94 -13.32
N GLY A 138 -5.41 0.60 -12.22
CA GLY A 138 -6.46 -0.42 -12.23
C GLY A 138 -7.54 -0.17 -13.30
N LEU A 139 -7.91 1.09 -13.57
CA LEU A 139 -8.88 1.42 -14.61
C LEU A 139 -8.38 1.02 -16.00
N LEU A 140 -7.10 1.22 -16.28
CA LEU A 140 -6.47 0.80 -17.53
C LEU A 140 -6.47 -0.73 -17.67
N LYS A 141 -6.05 -1.45 -16.62
CA LYS A 141 -6.10 -2.93 -16.59
C LYS A 141 -7.51 -3.45 -16.86
N ASP A 142 -8.52 -2.87 -16.20
CA ASP A 142 -9.91 -3.29 -16.37
C ASP A 142 -10.44 -3.03 -17.80
N ALA A 143 -10.03 -1.93 -18.43
CA ALA A 143 -10.39 -1.63 -19.81
C ALA A 143 -9.71 -2.59 -20.81
N GLU A 144 -8.44 -2.92 -20.60
CA GLU A 144 -7.70 -3.89 -21.41
C GLU A 144 -8.30 -5.28 -21.29
N ASN A 145 -8.67 -5.69 -20.07
CA ASN A 145 -9.33 -6.97 -19.83
C ASN A 145 -10.71 -7.04 -20.52
N LYS A 146 -11.49 -5.96 -20.51
CA LYS A 146 -12.76 -5.86 -21.27
C LYS A 146 -12.54 -6.05 -22.76
N ILE A 147 -11.52 -5.41 -23.33
CA ILE A 147 -11.17 -5.53 -24.75
C ILE A 147 -10.76 -6.97 -25.08
N ALA A 148 -9.87 -7.55 -24.27
CA ALA A 148 -9.40 -8.90 -24.45
C ALA A 148 -10.55 -9.93 -24.36
N ASN A 149 -11.51 -9.72 -23.45
CA ASN A 149 -12.74 -10.51 -23.38
C ASN A 149 -13.54 -10.45 -24.69
N TRP A 150 -13.70 -9.27 -25.30
CA TRP A 150 -14.39 -9.12 -26.58
C TRP A 150 -13.64 -9.85 -27.71
N GLU A 151 -12.31 -9.79 -27.73
CA GLU A 151 -11.45 -10.53 -28.68
C GLU A 151 -11.42 -12.05 -28.40
N GLY A 152 -12.17 -12.52 -27.39
CA GLY A 152 -12.24 -13.91 -26.98
C GLY A 152 -10.97 -14.40 -26.28
N ASN A 153 -10.05 -13.49 -25.93
CA ASN A 153 -8.79 -13.71 -25.22
C ASN A 153 -8.91 -13.19 -23.77
N PRO A 154 -9.87 -13.69 -22.95
CA PRO A 154 -10.04 -13.15 -21.61
C PRO A 154 -8.73 -13.22 -20.84
N GLN A 155 -8.30 -12.08 -20.31
CA GLN A 155 -7.16 -12.03 -19.41
C GLN A 155 -7.67 -12.49 -18.04
N VAL A 156 -7.32 -13.73 -17.67
CA VAL A 156 -7.55 -14.19 -16.29
C VAL A 156 -6.66 -13.33 -15.41
N HIS A 157 -7.26 -12.65 -14.43
CA HIS A 157 -6.49 -11.93 -13.44
C HIS A 157 -5.49 -12.90 -12.79
N LYS A 158 -4.21 -12.56 -12.85
CA LYS A 158 -3.11 -13.32 -12.27
C LYS A 158 -2.33 -12.34 -11.39
N ALA A 159 -2.09 -12.72 -10.13
CA ALA A 159 -1.21 -11.96 -9.27
C ALA A 159 0.18 -11.83 -9.91
N PRO A 160 0.89 -10.70 -9.72
CA PRO A 160 2.24 -10.52 -10.23
C PRO A 160 3.19 -11.62 -9.73
N ASP A 161 3.95 -12.21 -10.65
CA ASP A 161 4.84 -13.35 -10.38
C ASP A 161 6.01 -13.01 -9.42
N ASN A 162 6.32 -11.72 -9.25
CA ASN A 162 7.37 -11.27 -8.34
C ASN A 162 6.89 -11.10 -6.89
N ILE A 163 5.61 -11.30 -6.58
CA ILE A 163 5.14 -11.45 -5.19
C ILE A 163 5.52 -12.86 -4.74
N ALA A 164 6.73 -13.00 -4.22
CA ALA A 164 7.29 -14.28 -3.81
C ALA A 164 6.73 -14.75 -2.46
N TYR A 165 6.37 -13.81 -1.59
CA TYR A 165 5.92 -14.09 -0.23
C TYR A 165 4.67 -13.27 0.10
N ALA A 166 3.73 -13.88 0.83
CA ALA A 166 2.54 -13.18 1.30
C ALA A 166 2.17 -13.68 2.69
N GLY A 167 1.86 -12.75 3.59
CA GLY A 167 1.43 -13.11 4.93
C GLY A 167 1.28 -11.91 5.83
N THR A 168 1.55 -12.10 7.12
CA THR A 168 1.31 -11.08 8.15
C THR A 168 2.46 -10.97 9.15
N ARG A 169 2.54 -9.83 9.83
CA ARG A 169 3.35 -9.68 11.03
C ARG A 169 2.55 -10.08 12.27
N SER A 170 3.13 -10.86 13.17
CA SER A 170 2.57 -11.22 14.48
C SER A 170 3.41 -10.64 15.61
N SER A 171 2.77 -9.98 16.58
CA SER A 171 3.35 -9.59 17.86
C SER A 171 2.33 -9.68 19.00
N ASP A 172 2.82 -9.94 20.23
CA ASP A 172 1.98 -10.11 21.42
C ASP A 172 1.18 -8.83 21.80
N TYR A 173 1.54 -7.69 21.23
CA TYR A 173 0.96 -6.38 21.52
C TYR A 173 0.10 -5.82 20.36
N GLY A 174 0.22 -6.34 19.14
CA GLY A 174 -0.43 -5.75 17.96
C GLY A 174 -1.90 -6.12 17.79
N VAL A 175 -2.25 -7.39 18.04
CA VAL A 175 -3.64 -7.88 17.93
C VAL A 175 -4.53 -7.21 18.99
N ASN A 176 -5.60 -6.55 18.55
CA ASN A 176 -6.58 -5.96 19.45
C ASN A 176 -7.54 -7.02 20.05
N GLY A 177 -7.91 -6.85 21.32
CA GLY A 177 -8.83 -7.75 22.00
C GLY A 177 -8.25 -9.15 22.25
N GLN A 178 -9.06 -10.18 21.99
CA GLN A 178 -8.69 -11.60 22.17
C GLN A 178 -7.63 -12.02 21.15
N TRP A 179 -6.70 -12.90 21.55
CA TRP A 179 -5.68 -13.42 20.65
C TRP A 179 -6.27 -14.32 19.54
N LEU A 180 -5.48 -14.57 18.49
CA LEU A 180 -5.83 -15.39 17.33
C LEU A 180 -5.37 -16.85 17.50
N GLY A 181 -6.27 -17.80 17.30
CA GLY A 181 -5.94 -19.23 17.29
C GLY A 181 -5.35 -19.70 15.96
N THR A 182 -4.99 -20.98 15.85
CA THR A 182 -4.44 -21.56 14.60
C THR A 182 -5.41 -21.45 13.42
N GLU A 183 -6.71 -21.68 13.63
CA GLU A 183 -7.75 -21.52 12.60
C GLU A 183 -7.85 -20.07 12.09
N ASP A 184 -7.61 -19.08 12.96
CA ASP A 184 -7.61 -17.67 12.56
C ASP A 184 -6.41 -17.36 11.66
N TRP A 185 -5.22 -17.87 12.01
CA TRP A 185 -4.01 -17.75 11.18
C TRP A 185 -4.14 -18.48 9.85
N GLN A 186 -4.88 -19.60 9.79
CA GLN A 186 -5.21 -20.27 8.54
C GLN A 186 -6.16 -19.43 7.70
N HIS A 187 -7.20 -18.85 8.30
CA HIS A 187 -8.11 -17.96 7.59
C HIS A 187 -7.37 -16.76 6.96
N ILE A 188 -6.42 -16.18 7.69
CA ILE A 188 -5.52 -15.15 7.16
C ILE A 188 -4.70 -15.70 5.97
N THR A 189 -4.11 -16.88 6.12
CA THR A 189 -3.32 -17.54 5.06
C THR A 189 -4.14 -17.73 3.80
N ASP A 190 -5.34 -18.32 3.93
CA ASP A 190 -6.24 -18.60 2.82
C ASP A 190 -6.66 -17.32 2.09
N GLN A 191 -6.91 -16.25 2.85
CA GLN A 191 -7.26 -14.96 2.28
C GLN A 191 -6.07 -14.33 1.53
N MET A 192 -4.86 -14.41 2.09
CA MET A 192 -3.63 -13.92 1.43
C MET A 192 -3.29 -14.74 0.17
N ASP A 193 -3.47 -16.06 0.19
CA ASP A 193 -3.33 -16.93 -0.99
C ASP A 193 -4.37 -16.61 -2.06
N GLY A 194 -5.61 -16.28 -1.64
CA GLY A 194 -6.65 -15.80 -2.55
C GLY A 194 -6.29 -14.48 -3.24
N TYR A 195 -5.57 -13.57 -2.55
CA TYR A 195 -5.07 -12.33 -3.14
C TYR A 195 -3.84 -12.54 -4.01
N PHE A 196 -2.93 -13.42 -3.60
CA PHE A 196 -1.62 -13.63 -4.24
C PHE A 196 -1.34 -15.11 -4.50
N PRO A 197 -2.13 -15.76 -5.38
CA PRO A 197 -1.98 -17.19 -5.64
C PRO A 197 -0.58 -17.50 -6.16
N GLY A 198 0.10 -18.42 -5.48
CA GLY A 198 1.47 -18.85 -5.80
C GLY A 198 2.57 -18.16 -4.98
N ALA A 199 2.26 -17.11 -4.23
CA ALA A 199 3.17 -16.57 -3.21
C ALA A 199 3.30 -17.59 -2.06
N GLN A 200 4.52 -17.79 -1.54
CA GLN A 200 4.74 -18.66 -0.39
C GLN A 200 4.17 -18.00 0.88
N PRO A 201 3.20 -18.62 1.59
CA PRO A 201 2.75 -18.14 2.88
C PRO A 201 3.94 -17.95 3.84
N THR A 202 4.22 -16.70 4.21
CA THR A 202 5.42 -16.34 4.99
C THR A 202 5.10 -15.22 5.97
N TYR A 203 5.28 -15.48 7.27
CA TYR A 203 4.98 -14.53 8.34
C TYR A 203 6.23 -13.94 8.96
N VAL A 204 6.13 -12.70 9.40
CA VAL A 204 7.07 -12.10 10.35
C VAL A 204 6.56 -12.40 11.75
N TRP A 205 7.29 -13.21 12.52
CA TRP A 205 6.81 -13.72 13.80
C TRP A 205 7.70 -13.22 14.94
N ILE A 206 7.23 -12.22 15.69
CA ILE A 206 8.02 -11.65 16.78
C ILE A 206 8.07 -12.64 17.94
N ILE A 207 9.28 -13.12 18.24
CA ILE A 207 9.56 -14.08 19.33
C ILE A 207 10.33 -13.42 20.49
N GLY A 208 10.88 -12.22 20.26
CA GLY A 208 11.58 -11.43 21.25
C GLY A 208 11.15 -9.98 21.15
N ARG A 209 10.55 -9.44 22.21
CA ARG A 209 10.10 -8.05 22.27
C ARG A 209 10.98 -7.22 23.17
N LEU A 210 10.98 -5.91 22.96
CA LEU A 210 11.75 -4.99 23.77
C LEU A 210 11.34 -5.10 25.25
N ASN A 211 12.34 -5.17 26.13
CA ASN A 211 12.14 -5.13 27.56
C ASN A 211 13.11 -4.12 28.20
N THR A 212 12.57 -2.97 28.56
CA THR A 212 13.34 -1.89 29.20
C THR A 212 13.72 -2.18 30.66
N SER A 213 13.19 -3.26 31.25
CA SER A 213 13.38 -3.60 32.66
C SER A 213 14.47 -4.66 32.92
N VAL A 214 15.11 -5.22 31.89
CA VAL A 214 16.19 -6.22 32.05
C VAL A 214 17.57 -5.61 31.77
N GLY A 215 18.53 -5.81 32.67
CA GLY A 215 19.87 -5.25 32.54
C GLY A 215 19.84 -3.73 32.39
N VAL A 216 20.42 -3.20 31.30
CA VAL A 216 20.32 -1.78 30.93
C VAL A 216 19.17 -1.47 29.95
N GLY A 217 18.31 -2.46 29.72
CA GLY A 217 17.32 -2.53 28.65
C GLY A 217 17.73 -3.57 27.61
N GLY A 218 16.81 -4.38 27.12
CA GLY A 218 17.15 -5.48 26.23
C GLY A 218 15.91 -6.14 25.65
N VAL A 219 15.91 -7.47 25.64
CA VAL A 219 14.84 -8.25 25.04
C VAL A 219 14.21 -9.21 26.04
N ARG A 220 12.92 -9.46 25.87
CA ARG A 220 12.21 -10.57 26.48
C ARG A 220 11.88 -11.60 25.41
N LEU A 221 12.56 -12.74 25.48
CA LEU A 221 12.28 -13.91 24.65
C LEU A 221 11.04 -14.64 25.17
N GLU A 222 10.12 -14.96 24.27
CA GLU A 222 8.80 -15.48 24.61
C GLU A 222 8.77 -17.01 24.80
N PHE A 223 9.73 -17.54 25.55
CA PHE A 223 9.81 -18.95 25.92
C PHE A 223 10.54 -19.14 27.25
N GLU A 224 10.62 -20.38 27.73
CA GLU A 224 11.24 -20.69 29.02
C GLU A 224 12.76 -20.48 28.99
N GLN A 225 13.31 -19.98 30.10
CA GLN A 225 14.76 -19.86 30.25
C GLN A 225 15.44 -21.25 30.19
N PRO A 226 16.55 -21.39 29.45
CA PRO A 226 17.37 -22.59 29.49
C PRO A 226 17.92 -22.89 30.90
N ASN A 227 17.93 -24.17 31.28
CA ASN A 227 18.50 -24.60 32.56
C ASN A 227 20.00 -24.95 32.40
N ASP A 228 20.82 -23.96 32.05
CA ASP A 228 22.26 -24.11 31.81
C ASP A 228 23.14 -23.27 32.76
N GLY A 229 22.53 -22.55 33.71
CA GLY A 229 23.24 -21.78 34.73
C GLY A 229 23.79 -20.43 34.25
N VAL A 230 23.45 -19.99 33.03
CA VAL A 230 23.85 -18.68 32.51
C VAL A 230 22.98 -17.57 33.12
N ASP A 231 23.63 -16.48 33.57
CA ASP A 231 22.96 -15.26 33.99
C ASP A 231 22.61 -14.40 32.76
N TYR A 232 21.49 -14.73 32.12
CA TYR A 232 21.01 -14.00 30.94
C TYR A 232 20.56 -12.57 31.25
N ALA A 233 20.19 -12.26 32.49
CA ALA A 233 19.82 -10.90 32.87
C ALA A 233 21.04 -9.95 32.75
N ALA A 234 22.25 -10.46 33.08
CA ALA A 234 23.50 -9.73 32.85
C ALA A 234 23.83 -9.53 31.36
N GLN A 235 23.18 -10.27 30.46
CA GLN A 235 23.28 -10.14 29.01
C GLN A 235 22.09 -9.38 28.39
N ASN A 236 21.28 -8.69 29.23
CA ASN A 236 20.07 -7.96 28.82
C ASN A 236 18.98 -8.86 28.21
N ILE A 237 18.92 -10.13 28.61
CA ILE A 237 17.94 -11.10 28.11
C ILE A 237 17.07 -11.57 29.27
N SER A 238 15.77 -11.56 29.05
CA SER A 238 14.76 -12.11 29.96
C SER A 238 13.86 -13.10 29.23
N PHE A 239 13.16 -13.94 29.98
CA PHE A 239 12.36 -15.03 29.44
C PHE A 239 10.94 -15.03 30.02
N GLY A 240 10.04 -15.70 29.32
CA GLY A 240 8.74 -16.09 29.84
C GLY A 240 7.73 -16.32 28.72
N PRO A 241 6.57 -16.93 29.03
CA PRO A 241 5.58 -17.23 28.01
C PRO A 241 5.02 -15.96 27.34
N PRO A 242 4.38 -16.07 26.18
CA PRO A 242 3.59 -14.98 25.60
C PRO A 242 2.62 -14.39 26.63
N THR A 243 2.46 -13.06 26.62
CA THR A 243 1.71 -12.38 27.71
C THR A 243 0.25 -12.11 27.38
N LYS A 244 -0.15 -12.21 26.10
CA LYS A 244 -1.52 -11.97 25.68
C LYS A 244 -2.44 -13.13 26.07
N SER A 245 -3.59 -12.79 26.66
CA SER A 245 -4.61 -13.78 27.01
C SER A 245 -5.12 -14.52 25.76
N GLY A 246 -5.19 -15.85 25.83
CA GLY A 246 -5.60 -16.72 24.73
C GLY A 246 -4.49 -17.08 23.73
N HIS A 247 -3.27 -16.60 23.95
CA HIS A 247 -2.12 -16.95 23.12
C HIS A 247 -1.63 -18.38 23.45
N LEU A 248 -1.58 -19.26 22.44
CA LEU A 248 -0.96 -20.59 22.54
C LEU A 248 0.57 -20.48 22.72
N SER A 249 1.26 -21.56 23.04
CA SER A 249 2.72 -21.52 22.96
C SER A 249 3.19 -21.31 21.50
N HIS A 250 4.37 -20.71 21.33
CA HIS A 250 4.96 -20.59 19.99
C HIS A 250 5.23 -21.96 19.36
N GLU A 251 5.56 -22.97 20.17
CA GLU A 251 5.68 -24.37 19.72
C GLU A 251 4.39 -24.86 19.04
N GLU A 252 3.22 -24.62 19.63
CA GLU A 252 1.93 -25.04 19.05
C GLU A 252 1.63 -24.36 17.71
N TYR A 253 2.01 -23.09 17.53
CA TYR A 253 1.87 -22.41 16.24
C TYR A 253 2.86 -22.93 15.21
N LEU A 254 4.12 -23.14 15.58
CA LEU A 254 5.14 -23.63 14.66
C LEU A 254 4.85 -25.07 14.21
N GLU A 255 4.37 -25.95 15.11
CA GLU A 255 3.87 -27.28 14.73
C GLU A 255 2.69 -27.22 13.76
N TYR A 256 1.82 -26.21 13.91
CA TYR A 256 0.71 -25.98 13.00
C TYR A 256 1.23 -25.51 11.64
N PHE A 257 2.16 -24.56 11.62
CA PHE A 257 2.75 -24.00 10.41
C PHE A 257 3.54 -25.03 9.61
N ASP A 258 4.27 -25.94 10.26
CA ASP A 258 4.91 -27.09 9.63
C ASP A 258 3.89 -27.90 8.82
N LYS A 259 2.77 -28.28 9.45
CA LYS A 259 1.72 -29.11 8.82
C LYS A 259 0.99 -28.43 7.65
N HIS A 260 0.96 -27.10 7.62
CA HIS A 260 0.19 -26.32 6.64
C HIS A 260 1.08 -25.58 5.64
N GLY A 261 2.40 -25.79 5.67
CA GLY A 261 3.32 -25.18 4.73
C GLY A 261 3.47 -23.67 4.90
N ILE A 262 3.17 -23.13 6.07
CA ILE A 262 3.36 -21.71 6.41
C ILE A 262 4.81 -21.52 6.86
N LYS A 263 5.51 -20.53 6.31
CA LYS A 263 6.88 -20.20 6.69
C LYS A 263 6.92 -19.01 7.63
N VAL A 264 7.93 -18.93 8.48
CA VAL A 264 8.12 -17.83 9.42
C VAL A 264 9.57 -17.39 9.51
N PHE A 265 9.77 -16.09 9.57
CA PHE A 265 11.00 -15.52 10.10
C PHE A 265 10.77 -15.14 11.56
N LEU A 266 11.62 -15.64 12.46
CA LEU A 266 11.54 -15.32 13.88
C LEU A 266 12.26 -13.99 14.13
N GLN A 267 11.50 -12.94 14.48
CA GLN A 267 12.02 -11.58 14.66
C GLN A 267 12.26 -11.24 16.13
N VAL A 268 13.29 -10.41 16.38
CA VAL A 268 13.53 -9.78 17.69
C VAL A 268 13.58 -8.25 17.63
N GLU A 269 13.13 -7.64 18.72
CA GLU A 269 13.39 -6.24 19.13
C GLU A 269 14.44 -6.29 20.24
N SER A 270 15.71 -6.12 19.88
CA SER A 270 16.80 -6.65 20.71
C SER A 270 17.19 -5.82 21.92
N GLY A 271 16.94 -4.50 21.89
CA GLY A 271 17.60 -3.59 22.81
C GLY A 271 19.12 -3.78 22.81
N PHE A 272 19.73 -3.86 24.00
CA PHE A 272 21.17 -4.07 24.16
C PHE A 272 21.59 -5.55 24.23
N ALA A 273 20.74 -6.50 23.86
CA ALA A 273 21.12 -7.91 23.81
C ALA A 273 22.01 -8.22 22.59
N ASP A 274 22.92 -9.18 22.72
CA ASP A 274 23.83 -9.60 21.65
C ASP A 274 23.11 -10.48 20.60
N MET A 275 23.22 -10.13 19.31
CA MET A 275 22.43 -10.78 18.25
C MET A 275 22.74 -12.27 18.11
N LYS A 276 24.02 -12.65 18.18
CA LYS A 276 24.44 -14.04 18.01
C LYS A 276 23.93 -14.91 19.16
N THR A 277 23.97 -14.38 20.38
CA THR A 277 23.36 -15.01 21.55
C THR A 277 21.85 -15.21 21.37
N LEU A 278 21.13 -14.24 20.82
CA LEU A 278 19.70 -14.38 20.55
C LEU A 278 19.41 -15.45 19.49
N MET A 279 20.17 -15.45 18.38
CA MET A 279 20.07 -16.49 17.35
C MET A 279 20.29 -17.88 17.94
N ASP A 280 21.36 -18.06 18.72
CA ASP A 280 21.70 -19.36 19.32
C ASP A 280 20.57 -19.85 20.25
N LEU A 281 20.01 -18.97 21.07
CA LEU A 281 18.90 -19.30 21.97
C LEU A 281 17.63 -19.68 21.23
N ILE A 282 17.23 -18.86 20.25
CA ILE A 282 15.99 -19.02 19.50
C ILE A 282 16.06 -20.27 18.63
N PHE A 283 17.13 -20.49 17.88
CA PHE A 283 17.25 -21.66 17.01
C PHE A 283 17.55 -22.95 17.78
N LYS A 284 18.15 -22.89 18.97
CA LYS A 284 18.19 -24.06 19.87
C LYS A 284 16.80 -24.46 20.35
N LYS A 285 15.89 -23.48 20.55
CA LYS A 285 14.52 -23.74 21.00
C LYS A 285 13.60 -24.15 19.85
N TYR A 286 13.68 -23.51 18.69
CA TYR A 286 12.68 -23.62 17.61
C TYR A 286 13.25 -24.02 16.24
N GLY A 287 14.57 -24.19 16.11
CA GLY A 287 15.22 -24.50 14.84
C GLY A 287 14.94 -25.91 14.31
N HIS A 288 14.20 -26.75 15.04
CA HIS A 288 13.73 -28.06 14.57
C HIS A 288 12.48 -27.98 13.68
N HIS A 289 11.78 -26.85 13.66
CA HIS A 289 10.59 -26.64 12.85
C HIS A 289 10.95 -26.28 11.40
N GLU A 290 10.34 -26.98 10.44
CA GLU A 290 10.56 -26.72 9.00
C GLU A 290 9.90 -25.43 8.50
N SER A 291 8.92 -24.91 9.26
CA SER A 291 8.30 -23.60 9.05
C SER A 291 9.27 -22.47 9.33
N VAL A 292 10.25 -22.64 10.21
CA VAL A 292 11.24 -21.60 10.54
C VAL A 292 12.27 -21.51 9.41
N VAL A 293 12.29 -20.38 8.70
CA VAL A 293 13.17 -20.17 7.54
C VAL A 293 14.28 -19.15 7.79
N GLY A 294 14.29 -18.49 8.94
CA GLY A 294 15.25 -17.43 9.17
C GLY A 294 15.03 -16.58 10.41
N PHE A 295 15.85 -15.53 10.49
CA PHE A 295 15.91 -14.60 11.62
C PHE A 295 15.63 -13.17 11.17
N GLY A 296 14.84 -12.44 11.96
CA GLY A 296 14.53 -11.04 11.74
C GLY A 296 15.14 -10.13 12.79
N VAL A 297 15.73 -9.02 12.35
CA VAL A 297 16.18 -7.95 13.24
C VAL A 297 15.33 -6.72 12.99
N ASP A 298 14.62 -6.28 14.02
CA ASP A 298 14.06 -4.93 14.06
C ASP A 298 15.16 -3.95 14.45
N VAL A 299 15.75 -3.29 13.45
CA VAL A 299 16.96 -2.48 13.64
C VAL A 299 16.66 -1.19 14.41
N GLU A 300 15.39 -0.75 14.45
CA GLU A 300 14.96 0.40 15.25
C GLU A 300 15.32 0.21 16.73
N TRP A 301 15.31 -1.05 17.19
CA TRP A 301 15.59 -1.44 18.58
C TRP A 301 17.00 -1.98 18.78
N TYR A 302 17.83 -2.02 17.74
CA TYR A 302 19.20 -2.50 17.89
C TYR A 302 20.05 -1.52 18.69
N TYR A 303 20.49 -1.93 19.87
CA TYR A 303 21.28 -1.11 20.80
C TYR A 303 20.57 0.18 21.26
N GLY A 304 19.22 0.16 21.27
CA GLY A 304 18.36 1.27 21.69
C GLY A 304 17.10 0.76 22.41
N VAL A 305 16.54 1.56 23.33
CA VAL A 305 15.33 1.20 24.10
C VAL A 305 14.27 2.30 24.14
N SER A 306 14.44 3.31 23.31
CA SER A 306 13.44 4.33 23.03
C SER A 306 13.27 4.43 21.52
N GLU A 307 12.11 4.92 21.08
CA GLU A 307 11.81 5.20 19.67
C GLU A 307 12.97 5.93 19.01
N ASP A 308 13.34 5.47 17.81
CA ASP A 308 14.46 6.00 16.99
C ASP A 308 15.86 6.01 17.66
N ALA A 309 16.06 5.32 18.78
CA ALA A 309 17.37 5.26 19.44
C ALA A 309 18.28 4.12 18.98
N GLY A 310 17.83 3.32 18.01
CA GLY A 310 18.61 2.24 17.42
C GLY A 310 19.88 2.73 16.71
N LEU A 311 20.90 1.88 16.69
CA LEU A 311 22.14 2.13 15.94
C LEU A 311 22.05 1.53 14.53
N PRO A 312 22.61 2.22 13.51
CA PRO A 312 22.75 1.65 12.18
C PRO A 312 23.58 0.36 12.18
N VAL A 313 23.12 -0.62 11.41
CA VAL A 313 23.84 -1.86 11.12
C VAL A 313 24.84 -1.61 10.00
N THR A 314 26.12 -1.82 10.29
CA THR A 314 27.19 -1.70 9.29
C THR A 314 27.30 -2.95 8.42
N ASP A 315 27.96 -2.84 7.27
CA ASP A 315 28.28 -3.98 6.40
C ASP A 315 28.98 -5.13 7.14
N ALA A 316 29.98 -4.80 7.98
CA ALA A 316 30.73 -5.80 8.73
C ALA A 316 29.86 -6.51 9.78
N MET A 317 28.93 -5.78 10.41
CA MET A 317 28.00 -6.38 11.37
C MET A 317 26.98 -7.27 10.68
N ALA A 318 26.38 -6.80 9.58
CA ALA A 318 25.44 -7.60 8.79
C ALA A 318 26.11 -8.88 8.27
N GLN A 319 27.35 -8.79 7.80
CA GLN A 319 28.12 -9.96 7.38
C GLN A 319 28.40 -10.93 8.53
N ASP A 320 28.85 -10.45 9.70
CA ASP A 320 29.11 -11.30 10.87
C ASP A 320 27.84 -12.01 11.35
N TRP A 321 26.70 -11.32 11.35
CA TRP A 321 25.41 -11.91 11.74
C TRP A 321 24.90 -12.92 10.71
N ASP A 322 25.04 -12.62 9.43
CA ASP A 322 24.67 -13.53 8.34
C ASP A 322 25.54 -14.80 8.38
N GLU A 323 26.86 -14.68 8.47
CA GLU A 323 27.77 -15.81 8.60
C GLU A 323 27.48 -16.67 9.84
N HIS A 324 27.16 -16.04 10.98
CA HIS A 324 26.75 -16.76 12.19
C HIS A 324 25.45 -17.52 11.99
N LEU A 325 24.41 -16.90 11.40
CA LEU A 325 23.14 -17.55 11.10
C LEU A 325 23.33 -18.76 10.18
N LYS A 326 24.17 -18.62 9.14
CA LYS A 326 24.50 -19.71 8.20
C LYS A 326 25.29 -20.84 8.87
N SER A 327 26.01 -20.56 9.95
CA SER A 327 26.69 -21.60 10.74
C SER A 327 25.72 -22.48 11.54
N ILE A 328 24.56 -21.93 11.93
CA ILE A 328 23.45 -22.66 12.57
C ILE A 328 22.73 -23.51 11.52
N ASN A 329 22.32 -22.90 10.42
CA ASN A 329 21.76 -23.58 9.26
C ASN A 329 22.03 -22.76 8.00
N LYS A 330 22.75 -23.36 7.05
CA LYS A 330 23.14 -22.73 5.78
C LYS A 330 21.96 -22.24 4.93
N ASP A 331 20.76 -22.79 5.14
CA ASP A 331 19.56 -22.46 4.38
C ASP A 331 18.74 -21.34 5.03
N TYR A 332 19.06 -20.95 6.28
CA TYR A 332 18.37 -19.83 6.94
C TYR A 332 18.74 -18.49 6.34
N ARG A 333 17.75 -17.61 6.21
CA ARG A 333 17.95 -16.25 5.72
C ARG A 333 17.79 -15.23 6.83
N MET A 334 18.59 -14.17 6.79
CA MET A 334 18.37 -13.02 7.65
C MET A 334 17.45 -12.02 6.95
N PHE A 335 16.58 -11.35 7.70
CA PHE A 335 15.99 -10.10 7.25
C PHE A 335 16.31 -8.96 8.22
N LEU A 336 16.57 -7.79 7.66
CA LEU A 336 16.82 -6.56 8.42
C LEU A 336 15.70 -5.57 8.12
N LYS A 337 15.06 -5.05 9.16
CA LYS A 337 13.89 -4.17 9.07
C LYS A 337 14.20 -2.78 9.59
N HIS A 338 13.81 -1.77 8.82
CA HIS A 338 13.77 -0.37 9.24
C HIS A 338 12.98 0.45 8.21
N TYR A 339 12.36 1.56 8.60
CA TYR A 339 11.68 2.48 7.67
C TYR A 339 12.69 3.30 6.85
N ASN A 340 13.90 3.46 7.38
CA ASN A 340 14.97 4.24 6.76
C ASN A 340 16.18 3.37 6.41
N HIS A 341 16.47 3.28 5.11
CA HIS A 341 17.53 2.44 4.55
C HIS A 341 18.93 2.74 5.13
N ARG A 342 19.17 3.93 5.68
CA ARG A 342 20.45 4.32 6.28
C ARG A 342 20.81 3.56 7.56
N TRP A 343 19.82 2.93 8.20
CA TRP A 343 20.04 2.08 9.37
C TRP A 343 20.46 0.67 8.98
N LEU A 344 20.37 0.33 7.70
CA LEU A 344 20.70 -0.98 7.17
C LEU A 344 22.08 -0.96 6.48
N PRO A 345 22.74 -2.11 6.28
CA PRO A 345 24.07 -2.17 5.68
C PRO A 345 24.10 -1.51 4.29
N PRO A 346 24.99 -0.52 4.07
CA PRO A 346 24.99 0.24 2.82
C PRO A 346 25.33 -0.61 1.59
N THR A 347 26.26 -1.57 1.71
CA THR A 347 26.77 -2.32 0.55
C THR A 347 26.78 -3.84 0.70
N TYR A 348 26.85 -4.37 1.92
CA TYR A 348 26.71 -5.81 2.13
C TYR A 348 25.30 -6.24 1.75
N ARG A 349 25.21 -7.39 1.08
CA ARG A 349 23.96 -7.89 0.52
C ARG A 349 23.66 -9.32 0.95
N GLY A 350 24.63 -10.24 0.88
CA GLY A 350 24.39 -11.66 1.17
C GLY A 350 23.14 -12.17 0.43
N ASP A 351 22.34 -13.02 1.07
CA ASP A 351 20.97 -13.33 0.66
C ASP A 351 19.90 -12.70 1.60
N ILE A 352 20.29 -11.59 2.24
CA ILE A 352 19.46 -10.83 3.18
C ILE A 352 18.19 -10.33 2.49
N LEU A 353 17.06 -10.44 3.18
CA LEU A 353 15.80 -9.79 2.81
C LEU A 353 15.73 -8.41 3.51
N PHE A 354 15.51 -7.34 2.76
CA PHE A 354 15.43 -5.98 3.33
C PHE A 354 13.98 -5.57 3.53
N CYS A 355 13.56 -5.40 4.78
CA CYS A 355 12.18 -5.13 5.15
C CYS A 355 11.94 -3.62 5.35
N ASP A 356 11.10 -3.05 4.51
CA ASP A 356 10.58 -1.68 4.67
C ASP A 356 9.32 -1.73 5.52
N ASP A 357 9.32 -0.96 6.60
CA ASP A 357 8.20 -0.87 7.52
C ASP A 357 7.71 0.57 7.76
N SER A 358 7.96 1.44 6.78
CA SER A 358 7.48 2.81 6.74
C SER A 358 5.96 2.94 6.93
N GLN A 359 5.57 3.99 7.63
CA GLN A 359 4.19 4.26 8.02
C GLN A 359 3.91 5.75 8.19
N SER A 360 2.63 6.09 8.36
CA SER A 360 2.16 7.47 8.53
C SER A 360 2.36 8.35 7.29
N ILE A 361 2.31 7.72 6.12
CA ILE A 361 2.44 8.33 4.81
C ILE A 361 1.09 8.94 4.43
N GLY A 362 1.09 10.14 3.86
CA GLY A 362 -0.15 10.92 3.70
C GLY A 362 -1.02 10.51 2.50
N SER A 363 -0.43 9.86 1.50
CA SER A 363 -1.10 9.45 0.27
C SER A 363 -0.31 8.40 -0.49
N ILE A 364 -0.98 7.75 -1.44
CA ILE A 364 -0.38 6.68 -2.25
C ILE A 364 0.74 7.19 -3.19
N ASP A 365 0.68 8.44 -3.64
CA ASP A 365 1.51 9.03 -4.69
C ASP A 365 2.29 10.29 -4.26
N GLY A 366 2.11 10.73 -3.02
CA GLY A 366 2.81 11.90 -2.46
C GLY A 366 2.07 13.23 -2.68
N GLU A 367 0.79 13.18 -3.07
CA GLU A 367 -0.08 14.36 -3.18
C GLU A 367 -0.30 15.05 -1.82
N VAL A 368 -0.40 14.26 -0.76
CA VAL A 368 -0.73 14.72 0.59
C VAL A 368 0.37 14.32 1.56
N LYS A 369 0.77 15.27 2.41
CA LYS A 369 1.74 15.04 3.49
C LYS A 369 1.20 14.14 4.59
N GLY A 370 2.08 13.27 5.07
CA GLY A 370 1.85 12.37 6.20
C GLY A 370 1.94 13.05 7.56
N MET A 371 2.09 12.23 8.61
CA MET A 371 2.27 12.72 9.98
C MET A 371 3.62 13.41 10.18
N TYR A 372 4.67 12.90 9.51
CA TYR A 372 6.06 13.35 9.65
C TYR A 372 6.52 14.27 8.52
N GLU A 373 5.59 15.01 7.93
CA GLU A 373 5.81 15.87 6.76
C GLU A 373 6.34 15.19 5.48
N ASP A 374 6.48 13.85 5.48
CA ASP A 374 6.85 13.09 4.29
C ASP A 374 5.91 13.43 3.12
N SER A 375 6.54 13.67 1.98
CA SER A 375 5.90 14.05 0.74
C SER A 375 6.10 13.03 -0.38
N MET A 376 6.93 12.00 -0.21
CA MET A 376 7.29 11.11 -1.31
C MET A 376 6.11 10.22 -1.73
N GLY A 377 5.30 9.78 -0.77
CA GLY A 377 4.13 8.93 -1.02
C GLY A 377 4.44 7.45 -0.99
N PHE A 378 3.42 6.66 -0.71
CA PHE A 378 3.56 5.25 -0.36
C PHE A 378 4.21 4.42 -1.48
N ILE A 379 3.67 4.43 -2.70
CA ILE A 379 4.25 3.61 -3.77
C ILE A 379 5.65 4.09 -4.20
N PRO A 380 5.91 5.41 -4.36
CA PRO A 380 7.25 5.91 -4.62
C PRO A 380 8.29 5.54 -3.56
N GLU A 381 7.90 5.53 -2.27
CA GLU A 381 8.79 5.19 -1.15
C GLU A 381 9.28 3.75 -1.20
N PHE A 382 8.34 2.82 -1.18
CA PHE A 382 8.65 1.40 -1.22
C PHE A 382 9.38 1.00 -2.52
N LYS A 383 9.09 1.70 -3.64
CA LYS A 383 9.90 1.57 -4.86
C LYS A 383 11.35 2.01 -4.65
N ALA A 384 11.56 3.17 -4.03
CA ALA A 384 12.91 3.68 -3.78
C ALA A 384 13.69 2.74 -2.86
N TRP A 385 13.03 2.14 -1.87
CA TRP A 385 13.57 1.08 -1.03
C TRP A 385 14.05 -0.12 -1.86
N ALA A 386 13.19 -0.66 -2.72
CA ALA A 386 13.57 -1.75 -3.62
C ALA A 386 14.75 -1.40 -4.53
N ASP A 387 14.74 -0.20 -5.12
CA ASP A 387 15.82 0.22 -6.00
C ASP A 387 17.15 0.31 -5.27
N HIS A 388 17.16 0.75 -4.00
CA HIS A 388 18.34 0.86 -3.14
C HIS A 388 18.96 -0.51 -2.81
N PHE A 389 18.13 -1.50 -2.47
CA PHE A 389 18.60 -2.81 -2.02
C PHE A 389 18.76 -3.86 -3.13
N TYR A 390 18.37 -3.56 -4.36
CA TYR A 390 18.56 -4.47 -5.49
C TYR A 390 20.03 -4.93 -5.63
N PRO A 391 20.28 -6.22 -5.95
CA PRO A 391 19.32 -7.23 -6.41
C PRO A 391 18.62 -8.02 -5.31
N ASN A 392 18.83 -7.71 -4.03
CA ASN A 392 18.19 -8.44 -2.95
C ASN A 392 16.68 -8.29 -3.00
N GLU A 393 16.00 -9.36 -2.61
CA GLU A 393 14.56 -9.33 -2.39
C GLU A 393 14.24 -8.35 -1.25
N VAL A 394 13.01 -7.84 -1.28
CA VAL A 394 12.50 -6.93 -0.25
C VAL A 394 11.24 -7.47 0.39
N LEU A 395 10.98 -7.07 1.62
CA LEU A 395 9.73 -7.35 2.31
C LEU A 395 9.05 -6.03 2.61
N TYR A 396 7.77 -5.91 2.31
CA TYR A 396 7.00 -4.72 2.61
C TYR A 396 6.07 -5.06 3.77
N GLN A 397 6.40 -4.53 4.96
CA GLN A 397 5.54 -4.62 6.13
C GLN A 397 4.60 -3.42 6.14
N ILE A 398 3.33 -3.64 5.82
CA ILE A 398 2.38 -2.57 5.49
C ILE A 398 1.04 -2.74 6.23
N GLY A 399 0.16 -1.73 6.11
CA GLY A 399 -1.18 -1.76 6.70
C GLY A 399 -1.28 -1.10 8.06
N TYR A 400 -0.37 -0.20 8.40
CA TYR A 400 -0.38 0.51 9.67
C TYR A 400 -1.59 1.42 9.82
N ARG A 401 -2.05 1.58 11.06
CA ARG A 401 -3.26 2.37 11.36
C ARG A 401 -3.20 3.82 10.84
N PRO A 402 -2.08 4.56 10.97
CA PRO A 402 -2.01 5.92 10.42
C PRO A 402 -2.28 6.00 8.91
N ASP A 403 -1.98 4.96 8.15
CA ASP A 403 -2.18 4.94 6.69
C ASP A 403 -3.64 4.64 6.30
N ALA A 404 -4.46 4.19 7.25
CA ALA A 404 -5.88 3.90 7.03
C ALA A 404 -6.65 5.12 6.51
N MET A 405 -6.17 6.32 6.82
CA MET A 405 -6.75 7.58 6.39
C MET A 405 -6.84 7.75 4.85
N TRP A 406 -6.00 7.05 4.08
CA TRP A 406 -6.06 7.07 2.62
C TRP A 406 -6.37 5.70 2.01
N TYR A 407 -5.86 4.59 2.55
CA TYR A 407 -6.10 3.29 1.90
C TYR A 407 -7.55 2.80 2.04
N TYR A 408 -8.33 3.35 2.98
CA TYR A 408 -9.76 3.06 3.10
C TYR A 408 -10.59 3.55 1.89
N THR A 409 -10.04 4.44 1.08
CA THR A 409 -10.72 4.98 -0.10
C THR A 409 -10.50 4.13 -1.35
N LEU A 410 -9.84 2.98 -1.25
CA LEU A 410 -9.58 2.08 -2.37
C LEU A 410 -10.78 1.13 -2.61
N ASP A 411 -10.94 0.69 -3.86
CA ASP A 411 -12.15 0.00 -4.36
C ASP A 411 -12.06 -1.54 -4.35
N LYS A 412 -10.86 -2.11 -4.33
CA LYS A 412 -10.60 -3.57 -4.26
C LYS A 412 -10.15 -3.96 -2.85
N PRO A 413 -10.10 -5.26 -2.48
CA PRO A 413 -9.52 -5.65 -1.20
C PRO A 413 -8.16 -4.97 -1.05
N VAL A 414 -8.06 -4.11 -0.03
CA VAL A 414 -6.98 -3.12 0.05
C VAL A 414 -5.60 -3.76 -0.01
N ILE A 415 -5.48 -4.93 0.61
CA ILE A 415 -4.24 -5.71 0.64
C ILE A 415 -3.85 -6.13 -0.78
N GLN A 416 -4.79 -6.68 -1.55
CA GLN A 416 -4.55 -7.12 -2.92
C GLN A 416 -4.13 -5.96 -3.82
N ASP A 417 -4.89 -4.86 -3.80
CA ASP A 417 -4.65 -3.71 -4.67
C ASP A 417 -3.28 -3.07 -4.40
N LEU A 418 -2.94 -2.87 -3.12
CA LEU A 418 -1.64 -2.35 -2.72
C LEU A 418 -0.51 -3.32 -3.05
N GLY A 419 -0.67 -4.61 -2.77
CA GLY A 419 0.36 -5.61 -3.05
C GLY A 419 0.66 -5.72 -4.55
N GLU A 420 -0.37 -5.75 -5.40
CA GLU A 420 -0.19 -5.72 -6.85
C GLU A 420 0.48 -4.43 -7.32
N ARG A 421 0.05 -3.29 -6.77
CA ARG A 421 0.60 -1.98 -7.15
C ARG A 421 2.08 -1.86 -6.79
N LEU A 422 2.46 -2.33 -5.60
CA LEU A 422 3.85 -2.42 -5.16
C LEU A 422 4.66 -3.35 -6.07
N ALA A 423 4.09 -4.51 -6.43
CA ALA A 423 4.74 -5.47 -7.31
C ALA A 423 5.00 -4.94 -8.72
N GLU A 424 4.07 -4.15 -9.28
CA GLU A 424 4.23 -3.52 -10.60
C GLU A 424 5.41 -2.55 -10.70
N VAL A 425 5.81 -1.93 -9.58
CA VAL A 425 6.90 -0.95 -9.54
C VAL A 425 8.20 -1.51 -8.97
N THR A 426 8.15 -2.72 -8.42
CA THR A 426 9.29 -3.39 -7.80
C THR A 426 9.96 -4.31 -8.81
N ARG A 427 11.26 -4.12 -9.05
CA ARG A 427 11.99 -4.85 -10.11
C ARG A 427 12.51 -6.23 -9.69
N GLN A 428 12.65 -6.47 -8.39
CA GLN A 428 13.02 -7.76 -7.80
C GLN A 428 11.78 -8.49 -7.25
N ASN A 429 11.99 -9.67 -6.66
CA ASN A 429 10.96 -10.31 -5.85
C ASN A 429 10.69 -9.48 -4.59
N LEU A 430 9.43 -9.46 -4.19
CA LEU A 430 8.96 -8.84 -2.97
C LEU A 430 8.15 -9.82 -2.10
N GLY A 431 8.11 -9.54 -0.81
CA GLY A 431 7.12 -10.07 0.11
C GLY A 431 6.13 -9.00 0.56
N ILE A 432 4.90 -9.40 0.86
CA ILE A 432 3.89 -8.56 1.51
C ILE A 432 3.59 -9.13 2.90
N ALA A 433 3.82 -8.34 3.94
CA ALA A 433 3.46 -8.66 5.32
C ALA A 433 2.48 -7.63 5.86
N TRP A 434 1.19 -7.99 5.97
CA TRP A 434 0.20 -7.10 6.59
C TRP A 434 0.34 -7.10 8.12
N VAL A 435 0.35 -5.93 8.76
CA VAL A 435 0.56 -5.83 10.21
C VAL A 435 -0.68 -6.26 11.01
N ASP A 436 -0.44 -6.94 12.13
CA ASP A 436 -1.48 -7.35 13.10
C ASP A 436 -2.28 -6.19 13.72
N PHE A 437 -1.79 -4.94 13.67
CA PHE A 437 -2.48 -3.76 14.20
C PHE A 437 -3.84 -3.48 13.57
N THR A 438 -4.02 -3.94 12.32
CA THR A 438 -5.21 -3.77 11.48
C THR A 438 -5.66 -5.11 10.90
N ILE A 439 -5.33 -6.23 11.56
CA ILE A 439 -5.81 -7.55 11.14
C ILE A 439 -7.26 -7.80 11.57
N LYS A 440 -7.69 -7.20 12.68
CA LYS A 440 -9.10 -7.14 13.09
C LYS A 440 -9.68 -5.78 12.73
N ASP A 441 -10.01 -5.61 11.46
CA ASP A 441 -10.44 -4.35 10.89
C ASP A 441 -11.58 -4.58 9.88
N PRO A 442 -12.55 -3.65 9.76
CA PRO A 442 -13.70 -3.83 8.87
C PRO A 442 -13.34 -4.06 7.39
N LEU A 443 -12.20 -3.55 6.91
CA LEU A 443 -11.81 -3.60 5.50
C LEU A 443 -10.85 -4.75 5.15
N THR A 444 -10.18 -5.34 6.15
CA THR A 444 -9.13 -6.35 5.93
C THR A 444 -9.62 -7.77 6.25
N PHE A 445 -9.61 -8.20 7.52
CA PHE A 445 -10.08 -9.51 7.96
C PHE A 445 -11.22 -9.36 8.99
N PRO A 446 -12.39 -8.84 8.58
CA PRO A 446 -13.51 -8.62 9.49
C PRO A 446 -14.03 -9.93 10.12
N ALA A 447 -13.79 -11.08 9.50
CA ALA A 447 -14.17 -12.38 10.06
C ALA A 447 -13.40 -12.74 11.35
N LEU A 448 -12.29 -12.05 11.65
CA LEU A 448 -11.48 -12.29 12.84
C LEU A 448 -12.02 -11.60 14.11
N PHE A 449 -13.04 -10.75 13.99
CA PHE A 449 -13.68 -10.16 15.16
C PHE A 449 -14.36 -11.24 16.02
N LYS A 450 -14.00 -11.30 17.30
CA LYS A 450 -14.52 -12.29 18.28
C LYS A 450 -15.63 -11.74 19.15
N ALA A 451 -15.78 -10.41 19.21
CA ALA A 451 -16.81 -9.74 20.02
C ALA A 451 -17.18 -8.36 19.45
N ASP A 452 -18.39 -7.89 19.75
CA ASP A 452 -18.87 -6.55 19.39
C ASP A 452 -17.96 -5.43 19.89
N SER A 453 -17.33 -5.61 21.06
CA SER A 453 -16.39 -4.63 21.61
C SER A 453 -15.15 -4.44 20.74
N GLU A 454 -14.72 -5.48 20.01
CA GLU A 454 -13.58 -5.40 19.08
C GLU A 454 -13.96 -4.62 17.83
N VAL A 455 -15.16 -4.88 17.29
CA VAL A 455 -15.74 -4.12 16.16
C VAL A 455 -15.87 -2.64 16.53
N VAL A 456 -16.49 -2.36 17.69
CA VAL A 456 -16.70 -1.00 18.20
C VAL A 456 -15.35 -0.29 18.43
N SER A 457 -14.34 -0.99 18.95
CA SER A 457 -13.00 -0.43 19.13
C SER A 457 -12.36 -0.05 17.81
N ALA A 458 -12.42 -0.93 16.80
CA ALA A 458 -11.85 -0.66 15.48
C ALA A 458 -12.54 0.55 14.81
N VAL A 459 -13.87 0.60 14.83
CA VAL A 459 -14.63 1.72 14.24
C VAL A 459 -14.38 3.03 15.00
N ASN A 460 -14.26 3.00 16.33
CA ASN A 460 -13.89 4.19 17.11
C ASN A 460 -12.50 4.73 16.74
N THR A 461 -11.54 3.87 16.43
CA THR A 461 -10.22 4.30 15.92
C THR A 461 -10.38 5.03 14.59
N LEU A 462 -11.12 4.44 13.64
CA LEU A 462 -11.33 5.00 12.30
C LEU A 462 -12.02 6.37 12.34
N VAL A 463 -13.14 6.47 13.09
CA VAL A 463 -13.87 7.74 13.26
C VAL A 463 -13.00 8.75 14.04
N GLY A 464 -12.12 8.27 14.91
CA GLY A 464 -11.17 9.09 15.66
C GLY A 464 -10.21 9.91 14.80
N TYR A 465 -9.91 9.46 13.57
CA TYR A 465 -9.08 10.19 12.60
C TYR A 465 -9.73 11.47 12.05
N LEU A 466 -11.02 11.67 12.30
CA LEU A 466 -11.77 12.88 11.92
C LEU A 466 -11.63 14.03 12.92
N ARG A 467 -10.85 13.85 14.01
CA ARG A 467 -10.60 14.92 14.99
C ARG A 467 -9.56 15.92 14.48
N GLY A 468 -9.75 17.21 14.74
CA GLY A 468 -8.80 18.28 14.40
C GLY A 468 -7.56 18.39 15.30
N SER A 469 -7.20 17.34 16.06
CA SER A 469 -6.11 17.38 17.04
C SER A 469 -5.27 16.10 17.01
N GLY A 470 -4.09 16.12 17.64
CA GLY A 470 -3.18 14.96 17.66
C GLY A 470 -2.71 14.55 16.25
N ASN A 471 -2.48 13.27 16.00
CA ASN A 471 -1.99 12.76 14.71
C ASN A 471 -3.11 12.38 13.74
N ASN A 472 -4.28 13.00 13.88
CA ASN A 472 -5.48 12.71 13.09
C ASN A 472 -5.50 13.61 11.84
N MET A 473 -4.75 13.22 10.81
CA MET A 473 -4.43 14.10 9.69
C MET A 473 -5.64 14.52 8.85
N VAL A 474 -6.63 13.63 8.66
CA VAL A 474 -7.88 13.97 7.95
C VAL A 474 -8.60 15.13 8.67
N GLY A 475 -8.92 14.96 9.96
CA GLY A 475 -9.61 15.99 10.73
C GLY A 475 -8.83 17.29 10.85
N LYS A 476 -7.49 17.23 10.95
CA LYS A 476 -6.61 18.40 10.91
C LYS A 476 -6.77 19.19 9.62
N ARG A 477 -6.69 18.53 8.46
CA ARG A 477 -6.83 19.17 7.15
C ARG A 477 -8.20 19.83 6.97
N PHE A 478 -9.28 19.20 7.40
CA PHE A 478 -10.60 19.84 7.45
C PHE A 478 -10.58 21.11 8.31
N THR A 479 -9.96 21.06 9.50
CA THR A 479 -9.93 22.19 10.44
C THR A 479 -9.21 23.42 9.88
N VAL A 480 -8.20 23.23 9.03
CA VAL A 480 -7.41 24.32 8.43
C VAL A 480 -7.83 24.66 7.00
N GLY A 481 -8.86 24.02 6.45
CA GLY A 481 -9.34 24.26 5.07
C GLY A 481 -8.45 23.67 3.98
N GLU A 482 -7.70 22.62 4.29
CA GLU A 482 -6.77 21.90 3.39
C GLU A 482 -7.24 20.48 3.06
N ALA A 483 -8.50 20.14 3.35
CA ALA A 483 -9.04 18.81 3.07
C ALA A 483 -9.08 18.50 1.57
N THR A 484 -8.63 17.31 1.22
CA THR A 484 -8.49 16.81 -0.15
C THR A 484 -9.69 15.96 -0.58
N LEU A 485 -9.73 15.56 -1.86
CA LEU A 485 -10.72 14.59 -2.33
C LEU A 485 -10.62 13.26 -1.57
N THR A 486 -9.41 12.78 -1.29
CA THR A 486 -9.17 11.56 -0.51
C THR A 486 -9.74 11.68 0.90
N ASP A 487 -9.55 12.83 1.57
CA ASP A 487 -10.14 13.09 2.89
C ASP A 487 -11.67 13.03 2.87
N ALA A 488 -12.28 13.62 1.84
CA ALA A 488 -13.73 13.60 1.67
C ALA A 488 -14.29 12.21 1.32
N LEU A 489 -13.54 11.41 0.57
CA LEU A 489 -13.86 10.00 0.32
C LEU A 489 -13.71 9.16 1.60
N TYR A 490 -12.70 9.43 2.42
CA TYR A 490 -12.53 8.78 3.70
C TYR A 490 -13.73 9.06 4.62
N VAL A 491 -14.20 10.31 4.71
CA VAL A 491 -15.42 10.67 5.46
C VAL A 491 -16.64 9.86 4.99
N ALA A 492 -16.84 9.74 3.68
CA ALA A 492 -17.93 8.95 3.11
C ALA A 492 -17.80 7.46 3.47
N ARG A 493 -16.59 6.89 3.34
CA ARG A 493 -16.32 5.49 3.70
C ARG A 493 -16.55 5.23 5.18
N ILE A 494 -16.16 6.15 6.07
CA ILE A 494 -16.42 5.99 7.51
C ILE A 494 -17.91 6.03 7.82
N ARG A 495 -18.71 6.84 7.11
CA ARG A 495 -20.17 6.78 7.22
C ARG A 495 -20.71 5.39 6.83
N GLU A 496 -20.27 4.83 5.71
CA GLU A 496 -20.67 3.48 5.29
C GLU A 496 -20.35 2.43 6.35
N VAL A 497 -19.13 2.49 6.93
CA VAL A 497 -18.72 1.60 8.02
C VAL A 497 -19.63 1.75 9.22
N VAL A 498 -19.90 2.97 9.67
CA VAL A 498 -20.82 3.24 10.81
C VAL A 498 -22.24 2.75 10.50
N ASP A 499 -22.70 2.89 9.27
CA ASP A 499 -24.05 2.48 8.85
C ASP A 499 -24.20 0.96 8.70
N SER A 500 -23.10 0.24 8.45
CA SER A 500 -23.07 -1.22 8.42
C SER A 500 -23.20 -1.87 9.80
N LEU A 501 -22.96 -1.11 10.88
CA LEU A 501 -23.04 -1.61 12.25
C LEU A 501 -24.48 -1.90 12.69
N THR A 502 -24.62 -2.92 13.54
CA THR A 502 -25.88 -3.18 14.25
C THR A 502 -26.25 -2.00 15.16
N GLU A 503 -27.53 -1.88 15.51
CA GLU A 503 -28.00 -0.81 16.41
C GLU A 503 -27.26 -0.84 17.76
N THR A 504 -27.00 -2.04 18.30
CA THR A 504 -26.23 -2.25 19.54
C THR A 504 -24.80 -1.76 19.40
N GLN A 505 -24.08 -2.16 18.35
CA GLN A 505 -22.71 -1.72 18.10
C GLN A 505 -22.63 -0.20 17.92
N ARG A 506 -23.54 0.36 17.13
CA ARG A 506 -23.61 1.81 16.87
C ARG A 506 -23.85 2.61 18.16
N GLY A 507 -24.70 2.10 19.06
CA GLY A 507 -24.96 2.72 20.36
C GLY A 507 -23.75 2.76 21.30
N LEU A 508 -22.74 1.93 21.06
CA LEU A 508 -21.50 1.86 21.84
C LEU A 508 -20.35 2.72 21.27
N LEU A 509 -20.54 3.35 20.10
CA LEU A 509 -19.55 4.25 19.52
C LEU A 509 -19.37 5.52 20.35
N ASN A 510 -18.18 6.10 20.28
CA ASN A 510 -17.85 7.36 20.94
C ASN A 510 -18.64 8.51 20.30
N GLN A 511 -19.57 9.08 21.06
CA GLN A 511 -20.48 10.12 20.59
C GLN A 511 -19.79 11.44 20.20
N SER A 512 -18.66 11.77 20.83
CA SER A 512 -17.88 12.93 20.43
C SER A 512 -17.24 12.71 19.06
N TYR A 513 -16.79 11.49 18.76
CA TYR A 513 -16.19 11.17 17.47
C TYR A 513 -17.25 11.16 16.37
N LEU A 514 -18.44 10.60 16.66
CA LEU A 514 -19.58 10.65 15.74
C LEU A 514 -20.04 12.07 15.44
N THR A 515 -20.00 12.97 16.43
CA THR A 515 -20.28 14.40 16.21
C THR A 515 -19.31 15.00 15.17
N ASN A 516 -18.02 14.63 15.20
CA ASN A 516 -17.07 15.11 14.18
C ASN A 516 -17.43 14.58 12.79
N LEU A 517 -17.77 13.30 12.66
CA LEU A 517 -18.23 12.74 11.38
C LEU A 517 -19.42 13.55 10.82
N VAL A 518 -20.45 13.78 11.64
CA VAL A 518 -21.64 14.55 11.25
C VAL A 518 -21.30 15.99 10.84
N ASN A 519 -20.36 16.62 11.52
CA ASN A 519 -19.96 18.00 11.23
C ASN A 519 -19.15 18.14 9.95
N LEU A 520 -18.32 17.13 9.59
CA LEU A 520 -17.47 17.18 8.40
C LEU A 520 -18.20 16.77 7.11
N GLU A 521 -19.30 16.03 7.23
CA GLU A 521 -20.06 15.51 6.08
C GLU A 521 -20.50 16.54 5.04
N PRO A 522 -21.05 17.73 5.40
CA PRO A 522 -21.42 18.74 4.41
C PRO A 522 -20.23 19.24 3.60
N GLU A 523 -19.10 19.50 4.26
CA GLU A 523 -17.87 19.97 3.61
C GLU A 523 -17.25 18.87 2.74
N ALA A 524 -17.26 17.62 3.21
CA ALA A 524 -16.84 16.47 2.41
C ALA A 524 -17.67 16.34 1.13
N VAL A 525 -19.00 16.54 1.20
CA VAL A 525 -19.86 16.57 0.01
C VAL A 525 -19.47 17.72 -0.93
N ASP A 526 -19.24 18.92 -0.39
CA ASP A 526 -18.81 20.08 -1.20
C ASP A 526 -17.47 19.84 -1.90
N ILE A 527 -16.50 19.23 -1.23
CA ILE A 527 -15.20 18.84 -1.81
C ILE A 527 -15.40 17.85 -2.96
N ARG A 528 -16.23 16.83 -2.77
CA ARG A 528 -16.52 15.83 -3.81
C ARG A 528 -17.22 16.46 -5.02
N ILE A 529 -18.16 17.38 -4.79
CA ILE A 529 -18.82 18.14 -5.88
C ILE A 529 -17.82 19.05 -6.59
N ALA A 530 -16.93 19.73 -5.86
CA ALA A 530 -15.91 20.60 -6.45
C ALA A 530 -14.96 19.87 -7.41
N ASN A 531 -14.74 18.57 -7.17
CA ASN A 531 -13.92 17.69 -8.00
C ASN A 531 -14.67 17.09 -9.21
N LEU A 532 -15.86 17.60 -9.54
CA LEU A 532 -16.56 17.29 -10.80
C LEU A 532 -16.24 18.36 -11.86
N ASP A 533 -15.44 18.00 -12.85
CA ASP A 533 -15.23 18.84 -14.04
C ASP A 533 -16.33 18.59 -15.06
N ILE A 534 -17.37 19.43 -15.04
CA ILE A 534 -18.56 19.33 -15.92
C ILE A 534 -18.16 19.23 -17.40
N SER A 535 -17.08 19.91 -17.82
CA SER A 535 -16.64 19.91 -19.21
C SER A 535 -16.03 18.59 -19.67
N LYS A 536 -15.62 17.74 -18.72
CA LYS A 536 -14.99 16.45 -18.96
C LYS A 536 -15.88 15.26 -18.59
N LEU A 537 -17.08 15.50 -18.05
CA LEU A 537 -17.98 14.42 -17.63
C LEU A 537 -18.37 13.52 -18.81
N LYS A 538 -18.28 12.22 -18.56
CA LYS A 538 -18.60 11.13 -19.47
C LYS A 538 -19.66 10.22 -18.87
N ILE A 539 -20.22 9.34 -19.69
CA ILE A 539 -21.27 8.39 -19.25
C ILE A 539 -20.79 7.53 -18.07
N LYS A 540 -19.50 7.19 -18.03
CA LYS A 540 -18.91 6.42 -16.92
C LYS A 540 -18.97 7.14 -15.57
N ASP A 541 -19.06 8.47 -15.56
CA ASP A 541 -19.09 9.27 -14.32
C ASP A 541 -20.50 9.33 -13.70
N LYS A 542 -21.50 8.70 -14.33
CA LYS A 542 -22.88 8.68 -13.82
C LYS A 542 -22.97 8.07 -12.43
N GLU A 543 -22.25 6.98 -12.18
CA GLU A 543 -22.24 6.32 -10.87
C GLU A 543 -21.60 7.22 -9.80
N LYS A 544 -20.46 7.83 -10.12
CA LYS A 544 -19.79 8.82 -9.24
C LYS A 544 -20.72 9.98 -8.87
N VAL A 545 -21.41 10.57 -9.85
CA VAL A 545 -22.34 11.70 -9.60
C VAL A 545 -23.56 11.23 -8.81
N ALA A 546 -24.10 10.06 -9.12
CA ALA A 546 -25.23 9.49 -8.39
C ALA A 546 -24.87 9.17 -6.93
N ASP A 547 -23.66 8.69 -6.68
CA ASP A 547 -23.15 8.42 -5.34
C ASP A 547 -22.99 9.70 -4.50
N ILE A 548 -22.44 10.78 -5.10
CA ILE A 548 -22.40 12.11 -4.45
C ILE A 548 -23.82 12.58 -4.12
N ARG A 549 -24.78 12.40 -5.04
CA ARG A 549 -26.20 12.72 -4.80
C ARG A 549 -26.79 11.87 -3.68
N ALA A 550 -26.49 10.58 -3.62
CA ALA A 550 -26.96 9.70 -2.56
C ALA A 550 -26.43 10.14 -1.19
N THR A 551 -25.13 10.48 -1.12
CA THR A 551 -24.50 11.03 0.09
C THR A 551 -25.18 12.34 0.51
N TYR A 552 -25.37 13.28 -0.42
CA TYR A 552 -26.10 14.52 -0.15
C TYR A 552 -27.53 14.25 0.36
N ASN A 553 -28.24 13.29 -0.24
CA ASN A 553 -29.61 12.97 0.14
C ASN A 553 -29.71 12.37 1.54
N ALA A 554 -28.69 11.63 1.99
CA ALA A 554 -28.60 11.05 3.32
C ALA A 554 -28.38 12.10 4.43
N LEU A 555 -27.88 13.29 4.08
CA LEU A 555 -27.70 14.39 5.04
C LEU A 555 -29.02 14.86 5.65
N THR A 556 -28.96 15.25 6.92
CA THR A 556 -30.07 15.93 7.62
C THR A 556 -30.37 17.29 7.00
N ALA A 557 -31.55 17.87 7.28
CA ALA A 557 -31.90 19.20 6.78
C ALA A 557 -30.89 20.29 7.22
N ALA A 558 -30.38 20.21 8.44
CA ALA A 558 -29.38 21.14 8.97
C ALA A 558 -28.01 20.99 8.28
N GLN A 559 -27.62 19.76 7.93
CA GLN A 559 -26.41 19.50 7.15
C GLN A 559 -26.56 19.93 5.70
N LYS A 560 -27.70 19.66 5.05
CA LYS A 560 -27.98 20.10 3.68
C LYS A 560 -27.90 21.62 3.51
N ALA A 561 -28.27 22.38 4.54
CA ALA A 561 -28.16 23.83 4.55
C ALA A 561 -26.71 24.34 4.55
N GLN A 562 -25.73 23.48 4.89
CA GLN A 562 -24.31 23.80 4.89
C GLN A 562 -23.61 23.42 3.58
N VAL A 563 -24.25 22.64 2.71
CA VAL A 563 -23.71 22.27 1.39
C VAL A 563 -23.87 23.45 0.44
N THR A 564 -22.76 24.05 0.04
CA THR A 564 -22.73 25.27 -0.77
C THR A 564 -22.66 25.02 -2.27
N LYS A 565 -22.26 23.81 -2.70
CA LYS A 565 -22.02 23.48 -4.12
C LYS A 565 -23.12 22.66 -4.79
N LEU A 566 -24.28 22.52 -4.17
CA LEU A 566 -25.42 21.76 -4.72
C LEU A 566 -25.77 22.13 -6.18
N SER A 567 -25.72 23.41 -6.54
CA SER A 567 -26.01 23.87 -7.91
C SER A 567 -25.05 23.29 -8.96
N HIS A 568 -23.79 23.04 -8.57
CA HIS A 568 -22.78 22.41 -9.42
C HIS A 568 -23.05 20.91 -9.61
N LEU A 569 -23.52 20.23 -8.55
CA LEU A 569 -23.98 18.84 -8.65
C LEU A 569 -25.17 18.73 -9.60
N GLU A 570 -26.17 19.59 -9.46
CA GLU A 570 -27.33 19.62 -10.37
C GLU A 570 -26.95 19.94 -11.81
N ALA A 571 -25.96 20.83 -12.01
CA ALA A 571 -25.43 21.11 -13.34
C ALA A 571 -24.71 19.88 -13.93
N SER A 572 -23.96 19.15 -13.11
CA SER A 572 -23.31 17.89 -13.49
C SER A 572 -24.34 16.82 -13.89
N GLU A 573 -25.42 16.68 -13.12
CA GLU A 573 -26.53 15.76 -13.42
C GLU A 573 -27.22 16.13 -14.74
N ARG A 574 -27.49 17.43 -14.98
CA ARG A 574 -28.06 17.90 -16.24
C ARG A 574 -27.13 17.64 -17.43
N ALA A 575 -25.83 17.88 -17.26
CA ALA A 575 -24.84 17.60 -18.28
C ALA A 575 -24.84 16.11 -18.66
N LEU A 576 -24.83 15.21 -17.66
CA LEU A 576 -24.90 13.76 -17.88
C LEU A 576 -26.22 13.29 -18.49
N ALA A 577 -27.35 13.91 -18.12
CA ALA A 577 -28.66 13.61 -18.69
C ALA A 577 -28.77 14.06 -20.17
N ALA A 578 -28.06 15.12 -20.55
CA ALA A 578 -28.01 15.62 -21.93
C ALA A 578 -27.17 14.72 -22.85
N ILE A 579 -26.32 13.83 -22.30
CA ILE A 579 -25.55 12.88 -23.10
C ILE A 579 -26.51 11.85 -23.71
N LYS A 580 -26.87 12.04 -24.98
CA LYS A 580 -27.64 11.09 -25.77
C LYS A 580 -26.76 9.91 -26.16
N VAL A 581 -27.25 8.70 -25.89
CA VAL A 581 -26.59 7.45 -26.29
C VAL A 581 -27.49 6.75 -27.29
N ASP A 582 -27.05 6.56 -28.52
CA ASP A 582 -27.68 5.61 -29.44
C ASP A 582 -27.24 4.20 -29.05
N GLU A 583 -27.83 3.66 -27.98
CA GLU A 583 -27.41 2.37 -27.41
C GLU A 583 -27.47 1.22 -28.43
N SER A 584 -28.41 1.29 -29.38
CA SER A 584 -28.59 0.25 -30.41
C SER A 584 -27.62 0.43 -31.57
N GLY A 585 -27.42 1.67 -32.05
CA GLY A 585 -26.43 1.97 -33.07
C GLY A 585 -25.00 1.74 -32.60
N THR A 586 -24.66 2.12 -31.36
CA THR A 586 -23.36 1.83 -30.74
C THR A 586 -23.12 0.33 -30.61
N ALA A 587 -24.09 -0.43 -30.09
CA ALA A 587 -23.94 -1.88 -29.97
C ALA A 587 -23.78 -2.58 -31.33
N LEU A 588 -24.46 -2.09 -32.39
CA LEU A 588 -24.23 -2.60 -33.74
C LEU A 588 -22.84 -2.21 -34.26
N ALA A 589 -22.39 -0.98 -34.04
CA ALA A 589 -21.05 -0.55 -34.42
C ALA A 589 -19.96 -1.39 -33.73
N ASP A 590 -20.14 -1.72 -32.46
CA ASP A 590 -19.25 -2.62 -31.71
C ASP A 590 -19.21 -4.02 -32.33
N LEU A 591 -20.36 -4.61 -32.64
CA LEU A 591 -20.46 -5.92 -33.27
C LEU A 591 -19.77 -5.94 -34.64
N ILE A 592 -19.89 -4.87 -35.41
CA ILE A 592 -19.23 -4.72 -36.72
C ILE A 592 -17.72 -4.56 -36.55
N ALA A 593 -17.28 -3.66 -35.68
CA ALA A 593 -15.85 -3.46 -35.40
C ALA A 593 -15.17 -4.74 -34.89
N LEU A 594 -15.90 -5.55 -34.12
CA LEU A 594 -15.43 -6.83 -33.62
C LEU A 594 -15.36 -7.89 -34.74
N LEU A 595 -16.36 -7.95 -35.62
CA LEU A 595 -16.29 -8.80 -36.82
C LEU A 595 -15.09 -8.40 -37.69
N ASP A 596 -14.89 -7.11 -37.95
CA ASP A 596 -13.77 -6.60 -38.75
C ASP A 596 -12.42 -6.98 -38.13
N HIS A 597 -12.32 -6.94 -36.79
CA HIS A 597 -11.12 -7.42 -36.09
C HIS A 597 -10.87 -8.91 -36.37
N PHE A 598 -11.88 -9.76 -36.21
CA PHE A 598 -11.71 -11.20 -36.45
C PHE A 598 -11.44 -11.52 -37.92
N VAL A 599 -11.93 -10.71 -38.85
CA VAL A 599 -11.56 -10.81 -40.27
C VAL A 599 -10.08 -10.45 -40.45
N ALA A 600 -9.62 -9.36 -39.83
CA ALA A 600 -8.23 -8.91 -39.91
C ALA A 600 -7.23 -9.88 -39.27
N THR A 601 -7.61 -10.58 -38.20
CA THR A 601 -6.78 -11.61 -37.55
C THR A 601 -6.85 -12.97 -38.25
N GLY A 602 -7.71 -13.13 -39.26
CA GLY A 602 -7.92 -14.40 -39.97
C GLY A 602 -8.81 -15.41 -39.24
N ASP A 603 -9.30 -15.02 -38.06
CA ASP A 603 -10.23 -15.76 -37.21
C ASP A 603 -11.62 -15.94 -37.84
N VAL A 604 -11.98 -15.04 -38.76
CA VAL A 604 -13.08 -15.18 -39.73
C VAL A 604 -12.49 -15.10 -41.13
N ASN A 605 -12.67 -16.15 -41.94
CA ASN A 605 -12.04 -16.23 -43.25
C ASN A 605 -12.96 -16.80 -44.35
N GLY A 606 -12.49 -16.75 -45.59
CA GLY A 606 -13.17 -17.34 -46.74
C GLY A 606 -14.58 -16.77 -46.99
N PRO A 607 -15.53 -17.61 -47.48
CA PRO A 607 -16.90 -17.16 -47.79
C PRO A 607 -17.69 -16.59 -46.62
N SER A 608 -17.28 -16.89 -45.37
CA SER A 608 -17.96 -16.41 -44.17
C SER A 608 -17.83 -14.90 -43.98
N ILE A 609 -16.74 -14.27 -44.47
CA ILE A 609 -16.53 -12.82 -44.40
C ILE A 609 -17.72 -12.08 -45.04
N ASN A 610 -17.95 -12.33 -46.33
CA ASN A 610 -19.01 -11.66 -47.08
C ASN A 610 -20.40 -11.93 -46.50
N GLN A 611 -20.66 -13.15 -46.03
CA GLN A 611 -21.97 -13.52 -45.48
C GLN A 611 -22.27 -12.80 -44.16
N LEU A 612 -21.28 -12.73 -43.26
CA LEU A 612 -21.43 -12.10 -41.95
C LEU A 612 -21.48 -10.57 -42.09
N SER A 613 -20.60 -9.97 -42.89
CA SER A 613 -20.59 -8.52 -43.13
C SER A 613 -21.90 -8.05 -43.77
N ASN A 614 -22.38 -8.75 -44.82
CA ASN A 614 -23.67 -8.43 -45.44
C ASN A 614 -24.84 -8.56 -44.45
N GLY A 615 -24.78 -9.54 -43.54
CA GLY A 615 -25.77 -9.71 -42.49
C GLY A 615 -25.87 -8.48 -41.58
N LEU A 616 -24.73 -7.97 -41.10
CA LEU A 616 -24.69 -6.77 -40.25
C LEU A 616 -25.04 -5.49 -41.01
N ASP A 617 -24.71 -5.39 -42.30
CA ASP A 617 -25.14 -4.27 -43.14
C ASP A 617 -26.66 -4.22 -43.29
N GLN A 618 -27.34 -5.37 -43.40
CA GLN A 618 -28.81 -5.42 -43.39
C GLN A 618 -29.37 -4.98 -42.04
N VAL A 619 -28.79 -5.43 -40.92
CA VAL A 619 -29.20 -4.94 -39.58
C VAL A 619 -29.07 -3.42 -39.52
N ARG A 620 -27.93 -2.86 -39.96
CA ARG A 620 -27.69 -1.41 -40.02
C ARG A 620 -28.72 -0.68 -40.87
N HIS A 621 -28.98 -1.18 -42.08
CA HIS A 621 -29.96 -0.59 -43.00
C HIS A 621 -31.35 -0.53 -42.39
N HIS A 622 -31.78 -1.61 -41.73
CA HIS A 622 -33.09 -1.66 -41.09
C HIS A 622 -33.18 -0.81 -39.82
N LEU A 623 -32.12 -0.74 -39.00
CA LEU A 623 -32.07 0.17 -37.84
C LEU A 623 -32.14 1.64 -38.27
N ASN A 624 -31.34 2.05 -39.25
CA ASN A 624 -31.34 3.43 -39.76
C ASN A 624 -32.71 3.84 -40.34
N ALA A 625 -33.48 2.87 -40.82
CA ALA A 625 -34.83 3.08 -41.34
C ALA A 625 -35.94 2.94 -40.28
N GLY A 626 -35.60 2.79 -38.99
CA GLY A 626 -36.57 2.59 -37.89
C GLY A 626 -37.32 1.26 -37.93
N ARG A 627 -36.86 0.29 -38.75
CA ARG A 627 -37.49 -1.02 -38.97
C ARG A 627 -36.95 -2.07 -38.00
N ILE A 628 -37.25 -1.89 -36.71
CA ILE A 628 -36.67 -2.69 -35.62
C ILE A 628 -36.96 -4.19 -35.75
N LYS A 629 -38.20 -4.59 -36.09
CA LYS A 629 -38.56 -6.01 -36.26
C LYS A 629 -37.70 -6.69 -37.33
N GLN A 630 -37.47 -6.00 -38.45
CA GLN A 630 -36.63 -6.49 -39.54
C GLN A 630 -35.15 -6.52 -39.14
N ALA A 631 -34.67 -5.52 -38.39
CA ALA A 631 -33.32 -5.54 -37.85
C ALA A 631 -33.08 -6.75 -36.93
N VAL A 632 -34.02 -7.06 -36.04
CA VAL A 632 -33.98 -8.27 -35.19
C VAL A 632 -33.98 -9.54 -36.04
N GLN A 633 -34.81 -9.63 -37.08
CA GLN A 633 -34.81 -10.77 -38.00
C GLN A 633 -33.45 -10.97 -38.68
N HIS A 634 -32.82 -9.91 -39.17
CA HIS A 634 -31.50 -9.99 -39.78
C HIS A 634 -30.39 -10.31 -38.77
N LEU A 635 -30.52 -9.85 -37.52
CA LEU A 635 -29.60 -10.18 -36.45
C LEU A 635 -29.68 -11.68 -36.07
N GLU A 636 -30.87 -12.26 -36.03
CA GLU A 636 -31.05 -13.70 -35.85
C GLU A 636 -30.56 -14.51 -37.05
N GLN A 637 -30.70 -13.99 -38.27
CA GLN A 637 -30.09 -14.59 -39.46
C GLN A 637 -28.56 -14.57 -39.38
N PHE A 638 -27.96 -13.46 -38.96
CA PHE A 638 -26.52 -13.37 -38.70
C PHE A 638 -26.09 -14.43 -37.68
N ARG A 639 -26.82 -14.56 -36.56
CA ARG A 639 -26.59 -15.61 -35.56
C ARG A 639 -26.68 -17.02 -36.13
N SER A 640 -27.69 -17.31 -36.94
CA SER A 640 -27.83 -18.60 -37.62
C SER A 640 -26.65 -18.87 -38.56
N HIS A 641 -26.22 -17.86 -39.31
CA HIS A 641 -25.05 -17.90 -40.21
C HIS A 641 -23.70 -17.99 -39.50
N MET A 642 -23.61 -17.84 -38.18
CA MET A 642 -22.38 -18.20 -37.46
C MET A 642 -22.31 -19.70 -37.13
N ASN A 643 -23.45 -20.40 -37.20
CA ASN A 643 -23.62 -21.76 -36.68
C ASN A 643 -23.88 -22.82 -37.76
N LYS A 644 -23.89 -22.49 -39.07
CA LYS A 644 -24.16 -23.51 -40.10
C LYS A 644 -22.94 -24.44 -40.31
N PRO A 645 -23.14 -25.74 -40.56
CA PRO A 645 -22.06 -26.73 -40.69
C PRO A 645 -20.95 -26.43 -41.71
N PRO A 646 -21.19 -25.79 -42.88
CA PRO A 646 -20.12 -25.42 -43.81
C PRO A 646 -19.18 -24.32 -43.30
N GLN A 647 -19.56 -23.60 -42.24
CA GLN A 647 -18.84 -22.43 -41.71
C GLN A 647 -17.98 -22.75 -40.47
N SER A 648 -18.06 -23.98 -39.93
CA SER A 648 -17.24 -24.41 -38.78
C SER A 648 -15.73 -24.45 -39.08
N LYS A 649 -15.35 -24.46 -40.36
CA LYS A 649 -13.94 -24.36 -40.82
C LYS A 649 -13.42 -22.92 -40.94
N ASN A 650 -14.32 -21.94 -41.00
CA ASN A 650 -14.02 -20.57 -41.39
C ASN A 650 -14.29 -19.53 -40.29
N VAL A 651 -14.84 -19.97 -39.15
CA VAL A 651 -15.09 -19.17 -37.94
C VAL A 651 -14.76 -20.04 -36.73
N SER A 652 -13.79 -19.64 -35.92
CA SER A 652 -13.39 -20.40 -34.73
C SER A 652 -14.46 -20.37 -33.63
N ASP A 653 -14.48 -21.36 -32.74
CA ASP A 653 -15.51 -21.46 -31.69
C ASP A 653 -15.39 -20.34 -30.64
N LYS A 654 -14.15 -19.90 -30.37
CA LYS A 654 -13.82 -18.72 -29.55
C LYS A 654 -14.53 -17.46 -30.11
N VAL A 655 -14.40 -17.23 -31.40
CA VAL A 655 -15.00 -16.09 -32.12
C VAL A 655 -16.53 -16.16 -32.08
N LYS A 656 -17.11 -17.35 -32.29
CA LYS A 656 -18.56 -17.55 -32.20
C LYS A 656 -19.07 -17.18 -30.80
N GLY A 657 -18.34 -17.55 -29.75
CA GLY A 657 -18.64 -17.16 -28.37
C GLY A 657 -18.71 -15.65 -28.20
N SER A 658 -17.64 -14.95 -28.59
CA SER A 658 -17.55 -13.48 -28.50
C SER A 658 -18.62 -12.76 -29.32
N LEU A 659 -18.79 -13.09 -30.59
CA LEU A 659 -19.80 -12.46 -31.46
C LEU A 659 -21.22 -12.74 -30.97
N LYS A 660 -21.49 -13.96 -30.47
CA LYS A 660 -22.80 -14.30 -29.90
C LYS A 660 -23.15 -13.44 -28.69
N LEU A 661 -22.22 -13.20 -27.77
CA LEU A 661 -22.45 -12.33 -26.61
C LEU A 661 -22.85 -10.91 -27.03
N GLN A 662 -22.19 -10.37 -28.06
CA GLN A 662 -22.52 -9.04 -28.60
C GLN A 662 -23.86 -9.02 -29.34
N VAL A 663 -24.17 -10.07 -30.10
CA VAL A 663 -25.49 -10.26 -30.73
C VAL A 663 -26.61 -10.30 -29.69
N ASP A 664 -26.44 -11.09 -28.63
CA ASP A 664 -27.44 -11.22 -27.55
C ASP A 664 -27.63 -9.88 -26.82
N SER A 665 -26.53 -9.14 -26.58
CA SER A 665 -26.56 -7.78 -26.01
C SER A 665 -27.35 -6.79 -26.88
N LEU A 666 -27.07 -6.74 -28.19
CA LEU A 666 -27.79 -5.89 -29.14
C LEU A 666 -29.27 -6.28 -29.22
N ASN A 667 -29.59 -7.57 -29.30
CA ASN A 667 -30.96 -8.04 -29.39
C ASN A 667 -31.80 -7.64 -28.15
N LYS A 668 -31.19 -7.72 -26.95
CA LYS A 668 -31.81 -7.26 -25.70
C LYS A 668 -32.13 -5.76 -25.73
N ARG A 669 -31.27 -4.94 -26.35
CA ARG A 669 -31.51 -3.48 -26.51
C ARG A 669 -32.61 -3.19 -27.51
N LEU A 670 -32.67 -3.93 -28.62
CA LEU A 670 -33.69 -3.78 -29.66
C LEU A 670 -35.09 -4.29 -29.24
N SER A 671 -35.16 -5.09 -28.18
CA SER A 671 -36.40 -5.69 -27.67
C SER A 671 -37.04 -4.91 -26.50
N LYS A 672 -36.39 -3.83 -26.03
CA LYS A 672 -36.96 -2.87 -25.08
C LYS A 672 -37.74 -1.79 -25.83
#